data_AF-A0A0X3U972-F1
#
_entry.id   AF-A0A0X3U972-F1
#
_cell.length_a   1.000
_cell.length_b   1.000
_cell.length_c   1.000
_cell.angle_alpha   90.00
_cell.angle_beta   90.00
_cell.angle_gamma   90.00
#
_symmetry.space_group_name_H-M   'P 1'
#
loop_
_entity.id
_entity.type
_entity.pdbx_description
1 polymer ?
#
loop_
_entity_poly.entity_id
_entity_poly.type
_entity_poly.pdbx_seq_one_letter_code
_entity_poly.pdbx_strand_id
1 'polypeptide(L)'
;MKDVDGKLMQHEDESAPQTEAPPRRRSRRRIAVHFSGWTVLSIGVLAFTGWYFLFGQNLHAPEWVREKVEQRLEESLGGLQFRFGDASFIVNEEWRPRLRLTDVTISDASGQQIAQMSDLRTRLSMRGLLRGQIRPRRIIVRDAQVSLTRGQDGALSLTVGSGSTPVQEAPDLAQLIDQLDDVFLSPILSGIRSVELESLTLDYQDLRLGRAWVFDGGHVTVTRNKDELRLATGFSVLTGRDYASTIEANYASVLGSSQAEFGVSITDLPAEDIASQSLALSWLQVLKAPISGALRGSIDATTALGPLYATLNLGAGVVQPTQETKPIPFESARTYFTYEPKRQELDFNEVSVVSAWGSFQAEGKAYLEGIENGTLDSLTSQLSLSNININPADLFPVPLSLARADLDMQMKLAPFRLRLGQIMVEDANYQLLGSGNLIGEANGWVADLDAHLDGMNADELLNYWPERLAPKPRIWVETNLYEGRVSDVDFALRFRPDSKPDIYLDFGFEDAKIRFAKTLPPLEYAQGQASLINRRFTATAEAGVVFADEGGAIDASGTSFIIPDTGIKEDSPSITRITAKGTTTAALSLLDRPPLELLTKANLPVNVAEGHVGLSGTLFLPLKKKLKFEETQFHFLGEIDDVQSDRLVPGFSVAADRLEVTGNETEVAVSGDGVFGDVPIQATWRQPIGGTEPQRSEVTGQIELSPRLMTELKAGLPQGMLTGQGTADIALEIGAGTPPKLTASSDLAGVSLAIPELGWRKGPGSTGTMKVEATLDENLRVDELVLDAAGLRTSASISFDDGGFDRVQFSSFDLGDWLAVPAELVNSGGAVPDIRVLGGVMNLARATFGSGGGGGGGSGAGPRLDVALDRLQVTETVALTGFNGAFQTSGGVNGAFTAAVNGGAPVRGQVTPREGRSAVTLRSEDAGAVLRSAGMITQARGGDLDLQLEPVAGPGNYDVILNISNTRIKDAPAMAALLNAISLVGLLDEMAGQGIFFASIDSRMRITPTEVKVLSGSAVGPSMGLSFDGTIDTVAGVLDLRGAISPIYLVNAIGSVFTRKGEGVIGFNYTLTGPLRQPKVSVNPLSGLAPLFLRNLLRAPAPTVSDGPNAQPIKPDEPKRTFGSSAEER
;
A
#
# COMPACT_ATOMS: atom_id res chain seq x y z
N MET A 1 -2.55 -19.47 -91.94
CA MET A 1 -2.90 -18.19 -92.60
C MET A 1 -1.60 -17.69 -93.25
N LYS A 2 -1.39 -17.77 -94.57
CA LYS A 2 -2.03 -17.01 -95.68
C LYS A 2 -1.96 -15.51 -95.37
N ASP A 3 -1.34 -14.62 -96.15
CA ASP A 3 -1.28 -14.39 -97.61
C ASP A 3 0.04 -13.64 -97.95
N VAL A 4 0.74 -13.74 -99.10
CA VAL A 4 0.43 -13.63 -100.55
C VAL A 4 0.07 -12.21 -101.02
N ASP A 5 0.98 -11.59 -101.80
CA ASP A 5 0.79 -10.94 -103.13
C ASP A 5 2.01 -10.04 -103.45
N GLY A 6 2.50 -9.83 -104.67
CA GLY A 6 2.09 -10.27 -106.00
C GLY A 6 2.52 -9.23 -107.07
N LYS A 7 2.95 -9.72 -108.25
CA LYS A 7 2.94 -9.10 -109.62
C LYS A 7 3.95 -7.98 -109.98
N LEU A 8 4.39 -7.73 -111.23
CA LEU A 8 4.52 -8.42 -112.56
C LEU A 8 4.69 -7.31 -113.66
N MET A 9 5.36 -7.65 -114.80
CA MET A 9 5.21 -7.06 -116.18
C MET A 9 5.81 -5.65 -116.44
N GLN A 10 6.26 -5.20 -117.63
CA GLN A 10 6.46 -5.76 -118.99
C GLN A 10 7.28 -4.75 -119.87
N HIS A 11 7.91 -5.29 -120.92
CA HIS A 11 8.29 -4.76 -122.26
C HIS A 11 8.21 -3.25 -122.62
N GLU A 12 9.19 -2.76 -123.41
CA GLU A 12 9.02 -2.53 -124.87
C GLU A 12 10.33 -2.16 -125.59
N ASP A 13 10.40 -2.64 -126.85
CA ASP A 13 11.40 -2.41 -127.89
C ASP A 13 11.28 -1.00 -128.51
N GLU A 14 12.36 -0.49 -129.10
CA GLU A 14 12.25 0.18 -130.41
C GLU A 14 13.56 0.17 -131.21
N SER A 15 13.40 0.12 -132.54
CA SER A 15 14.35 -0.37 -133.53
C SER A 15 14.80 0.72 -134.52
N ALA A 16 16.05 0.56 -135.00
CA ALA A 16 16.57 0.92 -136.34
C ALA A 16 16.85 2.42 -136.67
N PRO A 17 17.62 2.78 -137.74
CA PRO A 17 18.28 1.95 -138.77
C PRO A 17 19.74 2.31 -139.13
N GLN A 18 20.28 1.50 -140.05
CA GLN A 18 21.62 1.51 -140.69
C GLN A 18 21.80 2.60 -141.77
N THR A 19 23.05 2.91 -142.14
CA THR A 19 23.41 3.21 -143.54
C THR A 19 24.84 2.74 -143.92
N GLU A 20 24.86 2.00 -145.02
CA GLU A 20 25.89 1.47 -145.96
C GLU A 20 27.08 2.42 -146.31
N ALA A 21 28.26 2.03 -146.86
CA ALA A 21 28.91 0.77 -147.28
C ALA A 21 30.42 1.06 -147.63
N PRO A 22 31.14 0.37 -148.57
CA PRO A 22 32.11 -0.72 -148.39
C PRO A 22 33.51 -0.37 -149.04
N PRO A 23 34.34 -1.29 -149.64
CA PRO A 23 34.78 -2.66 -149.36
C PRO A 23 36.35 -2.81 -149.29
N ARG A 24 36.91 -3.96 -148.85
CA ARG A 24 37.95 -4.77 -149.58
C ARG A 24 38.52 -5.96 -148.80
N ARG A 25 39.06 -6.91 -149.59
CA ARG A 25 39.39 -8.32 -149.36
C ARG A 25 40.65 -8.62 -148.52
N ARG A 26 40.55 -9.73 -147.77
CA ARG A 26 41.49 -10.84 -147.46
C ARG A 26 42.94 -10.54 -147.03
N SER A 27 43.31 -11.10 -145.86
CA SER A 27 44.64 -11.72 -145.66
C SER A 27 44.59 -12.80 -144.56
N ARG A 28 45.24 -13.93 -144.84
CA ARG A 28 45.37 -15.14 -144.01
C ARG A 28 46.20 -14.83 -142.75
N ARG A 29 45.57 -14.48 -141.64
CA ARG A 29 46.22 -14.42 -140.30
C ARG A 29 45.32 -14.81 -139.12
N ARG A 30 44.10 -15.30 -139.36
CA ARG A 30 43.07 -15.50 -138.31
C ARG A 30 43.03 -16.89 -137.65
N ILE A 31 43.80 -17.87 -138.08
CA ILE A 31 43.70 -19.24 -137.51
C ILE A 31 44.51 -19.41 -136.21
N ALA A 32 45.56 -18.60 -135.97
CA ALA A 32 46.34 -18.66 -134.72
C ALA A 32 45.72 -17.88 -133.54
N VAL A 33 44.89 -16.86 -133.81
CA VAL A 33 44.24 -16.03 -132.76
C VAL A 33 42.97 -16.69 -132.20
N HIS A 34 42.30 -17.54 -132.98
CA HIS A 34 41.14 -18.29 -132.49
C HIS A 34 41.53 -19.42 -131.53
N PHE A 35 42.71 -20.03 -131.68
CA PHE A 35 43.18 -21.07 -130.75
C PHE A 35 43.64 -20.47 -129.41
N SER A 36 44.38 -19.35 -129.40
CA SER A 36 44.73 -18.68 -128.14
C SER A 36 43.51 -18.08 -127.43
N GLY A 37 42.53 -17.58 -128.20
CA GLY A 37 41.25 -17.12 -127.66
C GLY A 37 40.47 -18.24 -126.99
N TRP A 38 40.42 -19.44 -127.58
CA TRP A 38 39.78 -20.60 -126.96
C TRP A 38 40.57 -21.17 -125.79
N THR A 39 41.90 -21.16 -125.79
CA THR A 39 42.69 -21.59 -124.62
C THR A 39 42.57 -20.59 -123.48
N VAL A 40 42.56 -19.28 -123.74
CA VAL A 40 42.34 -18.24 -122.72
C VAL A 40 40.89 -18.23 -122.23
N LEU A 41 39.91 -18.50 -123.10
CA LEU A 41 38.51 -18.65 -122.68
C LEU A 41 38.29 -19.96 -121.94
N SER A 42 38.96 -21.05 -122.30
CA SER A 42 38.87 -22.35 -121.59
C SER A 42 39.63 -22.33 -120.27
N ILE A 43 40.79 -21.67 -120.20
CA ILE A 43 41.49 -21.38 -118.94
C ILE A 43 40.69 -20.38 -118.13
N GLY A 44 40.05 -19.39 -118.77
CA GLY A 44 39.18 -18.42 -118.11
C GLY A 44 37.91 -19.07 -117.56
N VAL A 45 37.30 -20.01 -118.28
CA VAL A 45 36.14 -20.78 -117.84
C VAL A 45 36.55 -21.84 -116.83
N LEU A 46 37.69 -22.52 -116.96
CA LEU A 46 38.23 -23.45 -115.96
C LEU A 46 38.66 -22.73 -114.67
N ALA A 47 39.29 -21.57 -114.81
CA ALA A 47 39.59 -20.69 -113.70
C ALA A 47 38.30 -20.16 -113.09
N PHE A 48 37.27 -19.80 -113.88
CA PHE A 48 35.98 -19.33 -113.38
C PHE A 48 35.13 -20.44 -112.76
N THR A 49 35.14 -21.68 -113.27
CA THR A 49 34.48 -22.84 -112.68
C THR A 49 35.25 -23.35 -111.47
N GLY A 50 36.58 -23.37 -111.50
CA GLY A 50 37.42 -23.61 -110.33
C GLY A 50 37.15 -22.54 -109.27
N TRP A 51 37.09 -21.28 -109.66
CA TRP A 51 36.73 -20.14 -108.81
C TRP A 51 35.30 -20.23 -108.26
N TYR A 52 34.34 -20.70 -109.06
CA TYR A 52 32.94 -20.89 -108.64
C TYR A 52 32.80 -22.07 -107.67
N PHE A 53 33.56 -23.16 -107.85
CA PHE A 53 33.60 -24.28 -106.90
C PHE A 53 34.39 -23.98 -105.61
N LEU A 54 35.23 -22.94 -105.61
CA LEU A 54 35.92 -22.42 -104.42
C LEU A 54 35.02 -21.55 -103.52
N PHE A 55 33.78 -21.25 -103.94
CA PHE A 55 32.80 -20.56 -103.09
C PHE A 55 32.35 -21.46 -101.94
N GLY A 56 32.51 -20.97 -100.70
CA GLY A 56 31.98 -21.62 -99.49
C GLY A 56 32.81 -22.79 -98.93
N GLN A 57 33.92 -23.17 -99.56
CA GLN A 57 34.83 -24.21 -99.04
C GLN A 57 36.00 -23.60 -98.24
N ASN A 58 36.45 -24.33 -97.19
CA ASN A 58 37.66 -23.96 -96.44
C ASN A 58 38.89 -24.37 -97.25
N LEU A 59 39.66 -23.40 -97.71
CA LEU A 59 40.89 -23.64 -98.47
C LEU A 59 42.06 -23.75 -97.50
N HIS A 60 42.45 -24.98 -97.17
CA HIS A 60 43.64 -25.26 -96.37
C HIS A 60 44.90 -24.81 -97.12
N ALA A 61 45.74 -24.02 -96.46
CA ALA A 61 46.98 -23.52 -97.01
C ALA A 61 48.02 -24.66 -97.03
N PRO A 62 48.69 -24.92 -98.18
CA PRO A 62 49.83 -25.84 -98.23
C PRO A 62 50.94 -25.43 -97.26
N GLU A 63 51.74 -26.38 -96.78
CA GLU A 63 52.80 -26.14 -95.77
C GLU A 63 53.73 -24.97 -96.14
N TRP A 64 54.13 -24.83 -97.42
CA TRP A 64 54.98 -23.72 -97.85
C TRP A 64 54.33 -22.32 -97.71
N VAL A 65 52.99 -22.24 -97.78
CA VAL A 65 52.24 -20.99 -97.55
C VAL A 65 52.20 -20.70 -96.06
N ARG A 66 52.02 -21.74 -95.24
CA ARG A 66 52.00 -21.68 -93.78
C ARG A 66 53.33 -21.13 -93.24
N GLU A 67 54.45 -21.77 -93.57
CA GLU A 67 55.79 -21.34 -93.16
C GLU A 67 56.10 -19.90 -93.59
N LYS A 68 55.65 -19.50 -94.78
CA LYS A 68 55.86 -18.14 -95.29
C LYS A 68 54.99 -17.10 -94.59
N VAL A 69 53.81 -17.47 -94.12
CA VAL A 69 52.94 -16.61 -93.30
C VAL A 69 53.50 -16.51 -91.89
N GLU A 70 53.97 -17.61 -91.30
CA GLU A 70 54.69 -17.64 -90.01
C GLU A 70 55.89 -16.69 -90.07
N GLN A 71 56.85 -16.92 -90.97
CA GLN A 71 58.05 -16.09 -91.12
C GLN A 71 57.73 -14.59 -91.31
N ARG A 72 56.68 -14.27 -92.08
CA ARG A 72 56.30 -12.88 -92.34
C ARG A 72 55.61 -12.22 -91.14
N LEU A 73 54.88 -12.98 -90.33
CA LEU A 73 54.34 -12.50 -89.06
C LEU A 73 55.49 -12.25 -88.08
N GLU A 74 56.46 -13.16 -87.98
CA GLU A 74 57.66 -13.04 -87.14
C GLU A 74 58.49 -11.79 -87.46
N GLU A 75 58.77 -11.54 -88.75
CA GLU A 75 59.49 -10.34 -89.22
C GLU A 75 58.73 -9.04 -88.90
N SER A 76 57.39 -9.08 -88.92
CA SER A 76 56.55 -7.89 -88.76
C SER A 76 56.22 -7.53 -87.31
N LEU A 77 56.33 -8.49 -86.39
CA LEU A 77 55.93 -8.37 -84.98
C LEU A 77 57.14 -8.42 -84.03
N GLY A 78 58.35 -8.13 -84.53
CA GLY A 78 59.49 -7.79 -83.68
C GLY A 78 60.10 -8.94 -82.89
N GLY A 79 60.16 -10.15 -83.46
CA GLY A 79 60.86 -11.30 -82.85
C GLY A 79 59.97 -12.30 -82.10
N LEU A 80 58.64 -12.15 -82.18
CA LEU A 80 57.68 -13.16 -81.73
C LEU A 80 57.57 -14.29 -82.75
N GLN A 81 57.69 -15.54 -82.30
CA GLN A 81 57.52 -16.75 -83.10
C GLN A 81 56.05 -17.17 -83.14
N PHE A 82 55.50 -17.33 -84.34
CA PHE A 82 54.11 -17.78 -84.53
C PHE A 82 54.10 -19.17 -85.13
N ARG A 83 53.40 -20.10 -84.48
CA ARG A 83 53.14 -21.45 -85.02
C ARG A 83 51.64 -21.71 -85.04
N PHE A 84 51.14 -22.32 -86.10
CA PHE A 84 49.72 -22.71 -86.16
C PHE A 84 49.52 -24.11 -86.76
N GLY A 85 48.60 -24.88 -86.16
CA GLY A 85 48.28 -26.25 -86.55
C GLY A 85 47.62 -26.34 -87.93
N ASP A 86 46.75 -25.38 -88.27
CA ASP A 86 46.18 -25.23 -89.61
C ASP A 86 45.94 -23.74 -89.97
N ALA A 87 46.00 -23.43 -91.25
CA ALA A 87 45.63 -22.12 -91.79
C ALA A 87 44.70 -22.31 -92.99
N SER A 88 43.47 -21.81 -92.88
CA SER A 88 42.47 -21.91 -93.93
C SER A 88 41.97 -20.54 -94.38
N PHE A 89 41.83 -20.35 -95.69
CA PHE A 89 41.18 -19.20 -96.28
C PHE A 89 39.71 -19.51 -96.55
N ILE A 90 38.83 -18.60 -96.13
CA ILE A 90 37.38 -18.70 -96.34
C ILE A 90 36.96 -17.53 -97.23
N VAL A 91 36.44 -17.83 -98.42
CA VAL A 91 35.92 -16.85 -99.36
C VAL A 91 34.40 -16.99 -99.41
N ASN A 92 33.69 -15.94 -98.96
CA ASN A 92 32.23 -15.89 -98.91
C ASN A 92 31.63 -14.91 -99.93
N GLU A 93 30.30 -14.87 -100.05
CA GLU A 93 29.53 -14.07 -101.04
C GLU A 93 29.89 -12.58 -101.12
N GLU A 94 30.43 -11.98 -100.05
CA GLU A 94 30.82 -10.57 -99.99
C GLU A 94 32.24 -10.26 -100.50
N TRP A 95 32.97 -11.24 -101.05
CA TRP A 95 34.33 -11.07 -101.58
C TRP A 95 35.35 -10.50 -100.59
N ARG A 96 35.20 -10.82 -99.29
CA ARG A 96 36.14 -10.34 -98.27
C ARG A 96 36.95 -11.51 -97.70
N PRO A 97 38.27 -11.57 -97.95
CA PRO A 97 39.09 -12.70 -97.51
C PRO A 97 39.10 -12.80 -95.99
N ARG A 98 38.75 -13.99 -95.49
CA ARG A 98 38.86 -14.37 -94.08
C ARG A 98 39.96 -15.43 -93.97
N LEU A 99 40.83 -15.27 -92.99
CA LEU A 99 41.86 -16.22 -92.63
C LEU A 99 41.45 -16.83 -91.28
N ARG A 100 41.42 -18.16 -91.19
CA ARG A 100 41.19 -18.91 -89.96
C ARG A 100 42.45 -19.70 -89.64
N LEU A 101 42.97 -19.52 -88.44
CA LEU A 101 44.13 -20.21 -87.90
C LEU A 101 43.65 -21.04 -86.71
N THR A 102 44.02 -22.32 -86.63
CA THR A 102 43.72 -23.18 -85.47
C THR A 102 45.00 -23.59 -84.76
N ASP A 103 44.92 -23.82 -83.45
CA ASP A 103 46.05 -24.19 -82.59
C ASP A 103 47.22 -23.22 -82.73
N VAL A 104 46.95 -21.93 -82.54
CA VAL A 104 47.96 -20.88 -82.66
C VAL A 104 48.74 -20.78 -81.36
N THR A 105 50.05 -20.97 -81.43
CA THR A 105 50.99 -20.76 -80.34
C THR A 105 51.91 -19.60 -80.69
N ILE A 106 52.02 -18.65 -79.77
CA ILE A 106 52.92 -17.50 -79.85
C ILE A 106 54.01 -17.69 -78.80
N SER A 107 55.28 -17.63 -79.23
CA SER A 107 56.45 -17.71 -78.35
C SER A 107 57.33 -16.49 -78.53
N ASP A 108 58.15 -16.17 -77.53
CA ASP A 108 59.14 -15.09 -77.61
C ASP A 108 60.39 -15.53 -78.40
N ALA A 109 61.36 -14.62 -78.53
CA ALA A 109 62.64 -14.90 -79.16
C ALA A 109 63.48 -15.96 -78.43
N SER A 110 63.16 -16.29 -77.17
CA SER A 110 63.82 -17.31 -76.35
C SER A 110 63.16 -18.70 -76.48
N GLY A 111 62.06 -18.80 -77.23
CA GLY A 111 61.27 -20.02 -77.41
C GLY A 111 60.26 -20.27 -76.29
N GLN A 112 60.12 -19.33 -75.35
CA GLN A 112 59.17 -19.39 -74.26
C GLN A 112 57.77 -19.03 -74.76
N GLN A 113 56.78 -19.87 -74.45
CA GLN A 113 55.39 -19.70 -74.88
C GLN A 113 54.73 -18.51 -74.16
N ILE A 114 54.26 -17.53 -74.94
CA ILE A 114 53.61 -16.29 -74.47
C ILE A 114 52.09 -16.41 -74.52
N ALA A 115 51.55 -17.03 -75.57
CA ALA A 115 50.10 -17.18 -75.75
C ALA A 115 49.75 -18.45 -76.52
N GLN A 116 48.61 -19.04 -76.19
CA GLN A 116 48.02 -20.16 -76.93
C GLN A 116 46.52 -19.94 -77.11
N MET A 117 46.03 -20.21 -78.32
CA MET A 117 44.62 -20.04 -78.68
C MET A 117 44.16 -21.14 -79.64
N SER A 118 42.94 -21.64 -79.42
CA SER A 118 42.39 -22.79 -80.16
C SER A 118 41.92 -22.40 -81.57
N ASP A 119 41.28 -21.23 -81.72
CA ASP A 119 40.75 -20.75 -83.00
C ASP A 119 40.90 -19.22 -83.10
N LEU A 120 41.66 -18.73 -84.09
CA LEU A 120 41.80 -17.32 -84.43
C LEU A 120 41.29 -17.07 -85.85
N ARG A 121 40.34 -16.15 -86.00
CA ARG A 121 39.79 -15.75 -87.29
C ARG A 121 40.06 -14.27 -87.52
N THR A 122 40.62 -13.94 -88.68
CA THR A 122 40.89 -12.55 -89.05
C THR A 122 40.30 -12.20 -90.42
N ARG A 123 39.65 -11.04 -90.50
CA ARG A 123 39.17 -10.46 -91.76
C ARG A 123 40.21 -9.48 -92.27
N LEU A 124 40.77 -9.72 -93.44
CA LEU A 124 41.88 -8.94 -93.96
C LEU A 124 41.41 -7.74 -94.81
N SER A 125 42.23 -6.70 -94.87
CA SER A 125 42.03 -5.55 -95.76
C SER A 125 42.36 -5.90 -97.22
N MET A 126 41.37 -5.87 -98.12
CA MET A 126 41.59 -6.15 -99.55
C MET A 126 42.60 -5.18 -100.20
N ARG A 127 42.54 -3.88 -99.84
CA ARG A 127 43.52 -2.88 -100.30
C ARG A 127 44.92 -3.14 -99.78
N GLY A 128 45.04 -3.68 -98.56
CA GLY A 128 46.33 -4.08 -97.97
C GLY A 128 46.91 -5.30 -98.69
N LEU A 129 46.08 -6.32 -98.89
CA LEU A 129 46.48 -7.56 -99.58
C LEU A 129 46.98 -7.30 -101.00
N LEU A 130 46.30 -6.44 -101.77
CA LEU A 130 46.75 -6.03 -103.12
C LEU A 130 48.09 -5.29 -103.13
N ARG A 131 48.53 -4.73 -101.98
CA ARG A 131 49.83 -4.09 -101.78
C ARG A 131 50.86 -5.01 -101.09
N GLY A 132 50.54 -6.30 -100.92
CA GLY A 132 51.40 -7.26 -100.23
C GLY A 132 51.49 -7.08 -98.70
N GLN A 133 50.54 -6.35 -98.11
CA GLN A 133 50.48 -6.06 -96.68
C GLN A 133 49.33 -6.82 -96.01
N ILE A 134 49.65 -7.67 -95.03
CA ILE A 134 48.65 -8.36 -94.21
C ILE A 134 48.20 -7.38 -93.13
N ARG A 135 47.00 -6.79 -93.29
CA ARG A 135 46.41 -5.86 -92.32
C ARG A 135 45.03 -6.36 -91.87
N PRO A 136 44.88 -6.83 -90.62
CA PRO A 136 43.59 -7.25 -90.10
C PRO A 136 42.64 -6.05 -89.93
N ARG A 137 41.35 -6.28 -90.17
CA ARG A 137 40.25 -5.34 -89.91
C ARG A 137 39.35 -5.81 -88.77
N ARG A 138 39.17 -7.12 -88.64
CA ARG A 138 38.42 -7.75 -87.54
C ARG A 138 39.18 -8.98 -87.10
N ILE A 139 39.40 -9.15 -85.80
CA ILE A 139 40.00 -10.33 -85.19
C ILE A 139 38.93 -10.97 -84.30
N ILE A 140 38.76 -12.27 -84.39
CA ILE A 140 37.89 -13.07 -83.52
C ILE A 140 38.74 -14.18 -82.92
N VAL A 141 38.82 -14.25 -81.60
CA VAL A 141 39.53 -15.30 -80.85
C VAL A 141 38.51 -16.10 -80.07
N ARG A 142 38.60 -17.44 -80.09
CA ARG A 142 37.73 -18.33 -79.31
C ARG A 142 38.51 -19.19 -78.35
N ASP A 143 37.88 -19.50 -77.21
CA ASP A 143 38.38 -20.42 -76.20
C ASP A 143 39.75 -19.99 -75.65
N ALA A 144 39.89 -18.70 -75.35
CA ALA A 144 41.08 -18.14 -74.73
C ALA A 144 41.02 -18.31 -73.21
N GLN A 145 42.18 -18.59 -72.61
CA GLN A 145 42.35 -18.58 -71.16
C GLN A 145 43.31 -17.44 -70.81
N VAL A 146 42.92 -16.58 -69.88
CA VAL A 146 43.71 -15.44 -69.42
C VAL A 146 43.78 -15.49 -67.91
N SER A 147 44.93 -15.19 -67.32
CA SER A 147 45.03 -14.99 -65.88
C SER A 147 45.60 -13.60 -65.58
N LEU A 148 44.92 -12.88 -64.69
CA LEU A 148 45.29 -11.55 -64.22
C LEU A 148 45.63 -11.65 -62.72
N THR A 149 46.88 -11.38 -62.35
CA THR A 149 47.32 -11.41 -60.95
C THR A 149 47.69 -10.02 -60.47
N ARG A 150 47.08 -9.58 -59.37
CA ARG A 150 47.46 -8.37 -58.63
C ARG A 150 48.40 -8.73 -57.47
N GLY A 151 49.60 -8.16 -57.47
CA GLY A 151 50.63 -8.31 -56.44
C GLY A 151 50.28 -7.62 -55.12
N GLN A 152 51.07 -7.88 -54.07
CA GLN A 152 50.91 -7.23 -52.76
C GLN A 152 51.22 -5.72 -52.80
N ASP A 153 52.03 -5.29 -53.76
CA ASP A 153 52.38 -3.91 -54.07
C ASP A 153 51.36 -3.22 -55.00
N GLY A 154 50.34 -3.95 -55.46
CA GLY A 154 49.30 -3.46 -56.36
C GLY A 154 49.60 -3.65 -57.85
N ALA A 155 50.79 -4.11 -58.23
CA ALA A 155 51.15 -4.33 -59.63
C ALA A 155 50.28 -5.42 -60.27
N LEU A 156 49.85 -5.19 -61.51
CA LEU A 156 49.06 -6.12 -62.30
C LEU A 156 49.95 -6.86 -63.30
N SER A 157 49.83 -8.19 -63.32
CA SER A 157 50.49 -9.06 -64.30
C SER A 157 49.43 -9.80 -65.11
N LEU A 158 49.55 -9.77 -66.43
CA LEU A 158 48.63 -10.41 -67.37
C LEU A 158 49.31 -11.59 -68.04
N THR A 159 48.72 -12.77 -67.95
CA THR A 159 49.18 -14.02 -68.58
C THR A 159 48.11 -14.55 -69.53
N VAL A 160 48.50 -15.12 -70.68
CA VAL A 160 47.56 -15.65 -71.68
C VAL A 160 47.90 -17.11 -71.96
N GLY A 161 47.03 -18.02 -71.55
CA GLY A 161 47.23 -19.47 -71.63
C GLY A 161 47.76 -20.08 -70.33
N SER A 162 47.58 -21.39 -70.17
CA SER A 162 48.01 -22.12 -68.98
C SER A 162 49.53 -22.31 -68.95
N GLY A 163 50.21 -21.69 -67.97
CA GLY A 163 51.65 -21.90 -67.73
C GLY A 163 52.62 -21.01 -68.52
N SER A 164 52.15 -19.92 -69.12
CA SER A 164 52.97 -18.90 -69.79
C SER A 164 53.58 -17.89 -68.80
N THR A 165 54.64 -17.19 -69.18
CA THR A 165 55.13 -16.00 -68.44
C THR A 165 54.16 -14.82 -68.58
N PRO A 166 54.23 -13.83 -67.66
CA PRO A 166 53.51 -12.57 -67.81
C PRO A 166 53.81 -11.93 -69.17
N VAL A 167 52.75 -11.71 -69.95
CA VAL A 167 52.79 -11.04 -71.25
C VAL A 167 52.99 -9.53 -71.07
N GLN A 168 52.40 -8.98 -70.00
CA GLN A 168 52.56 -7.60 -69.58
C GLN A 168 52.56 -7.50 -68.05
N GLU A 169 53.34 -6.56 -67.53
CA GLU A 169 53.35 -6.14 -66.13
C GLU A 169 53.22 -4.61 -66.07
N ALA A 170 52.30 -4.13 -65.25
CA ALA A 170 52.04 -2.72 -65.05
C ALA A 170 51.81 -2.40 -63.57
N PRO A 171 52.27 -1.25 -63.05
CA PRO A 171 52.02 -0.83 -61.67
C PRO A 171 50.52 -0.69 -61.32
N ASP A 172 49.69 -0.32 -62.29
CA ASP A 172 48.26 -0.12 -62.11
C ASP A 172 47.46 -0.42 -63.40
N LEU A 173 46.14 -0.39 -63.31
CA LEU A 173 45.24 -0.69 -64.43
C LEU A 173 45.30 0.36 -65.55
N ALA A 174 45.51 1.64 -65.20
CA ALA A 174 45.60 2.71 -66.20
C ALA A 174 46.84 2.53 -67.07
N GLN A 175 47.98 2.24 -66.44
CA GLN A 175 49.23 1.94 -67.13
C GLN A 175 49.17 0.64 -67.93
N LEU A 176 48.44 -0.39 -67.44
CA LEU A 176 48.19 -1.61 -68.22
C LEU A 176 47.42 -1.29 -69.51
N ILE A 177 46.43 -0.39 -69.42
CA ILE A 177 45.65 0.05 -70.60
C ILE A 177 46.49 0.93 -71.52
N ASP A 178 47.29 1.86 -71.01
CA ASP A 178 48.21 2.68 -71.80
C ASP A 178 49.21 1.80 -72.58
N GLN A 179 49.72 0.72 -71.96
CA GLN A 179 50.57 -0.27 -72.64
C GLN A 179 49.81 -1.09 -73.69
N LEU A 180 48.51 -1.34 -73.51
CA LEU A 180 47.67 -1.99 -74.52
C LEU A 180 47.36 -1.04 -75.69
N ASP A 181 47.23 0.26 -75.44
CA ASP A 181 47.04 1.29 -76.47
C ASP A 181 48.21 1.32 -77.47
N ASP A 182 49.44 1.18 -76.99
CA ASP A 182 50.64 1.06 -77.83
C ASP A 182 50.55 -0.12 -78.82
N VAL A 183 49.94 -1.23 -78.41
CA VAL A 183 49.70 -2.39 -79.28
C VAL A 183 48.72 -2.01 -80.41
N PHE A 184 47.64 -1.30 -80.10
CA PHE A 184 46.66 -0.82 -81.09
C PHE A 184 47.20 0.31 -82.00
N LEU A 185 48.23 1.03 -81.57
CA LEU A 185 48.93 2.04 -82.36
C LEU A 185 49.96 1.44 -83.35
N SER A 186 50.29 0.15 -83.21
CA SER A 186 51.26 -0.52 -84.09
C SER A 186 50.86 -0.50 -85.58
N PRO A 187 51.83 -0.44 -86.53
CA PRO A 187 51.54 -0.33 -87.96
C PRO A 187 50.68 -1.47 -88.53
N ILE A 188 50.76 -2.67 -87.97
CA ILE A 188 49.99 -3.85 -88.39
C ILE A 188 48.53 -3.79 -87.90
N LEU A 189 48.27 -3.23 -86.70
CA LEU A 189 46.94 -3.13 -86.09
C LEU A 189 46.25 -1.78 -86.33
N SER A 190 46.95 -0.78 -86.88
CA SER A 190 46.38 0.54 -87.25
C SER A 190 45.11 0.49 -88.13
N GLY A 191 44.87 -0.62 -88.84
CA GLY A 191 43.69 -0.83 -89.69
C GLY A 191 42.51 -1.53 -89.00
N ILE A 192 42.65 -1.90 -87.72
CA ILE A 192 41.66 -2.68 -86.99
C ILE A 192 40.43 -1.85 -86.65
N ARG A 193 39.25 -2.47 -86.80
CA ARG A 193 37.95 -1.87 -86.43
C ARG A 193 37.28 -2.60 -85.28
N SER A 194 37.48 -3.91 -85.17
CA SER A 194 36.98 -4.68 -84.05
C SER A 194 37.88 -5.87 -83.68
N VAL A 195 37.96 -6.17 -82.39
CA VAL A 195 38.51 -7.40 -81.82
C VAL A 195 37.40 -8.03 -80.99
N GLU A 196 37.13 -9.31 -81.18
CA GLU A 196 36.12 -10.06 -80.44
C GLU A 196 36.78 -11.27 -79.82
N LEU A 197 36.61 -11.47 -78.52
CA LEU A 197 36.95 -12.69 -77.81
C LEU A 197 35.64 -13.37 -77.39
N GLU A 198 35.48 -14.64 -77.73
CA GLU A 198 34.31 -15.46 -77.41
C GLU A 198 34.74 -16.64 -76.53
N SER A 199 33.93 -17.02 -75.55
CA SER A 199 34.23 -18.12 -74.61
C SER A 199 35.56 -17.92 -73.86
N LEU A 200 35.80 -16.70 -73.35
CA LEU A 200 36.97 -16.36 -72.57
C LEU A 200 36.82 -16.83 -71.12
N THR A 201 37.78 -17.61 -70.63
CA THR A 201 37.93 -17.88 -69.20
C THR A 201 39.00 -16.96 -68.63
N LEU A 202 38.66 -16.16 -67.62
CA LEU A 202 39.57 -15.24 -66.92
C LEU A 202 39.74 -15.68 -65.46
N ASP A 203 40.97 -16.00 -65.07
CA ASP A 203 41.35 -16.27 -63.68
C ASP A 203 41.95 -15.00 -63.06
N TYR A 204 41.23 -14.38 -62.13
CA TYR A 204 41.66 -13.16 -61.46
C TYR A 204 42.09 -13.45 -60.03
N GLN A 205 43.36 -13.21 -59.71
CA GLN A 205 43.92 -13.42 -58.38
C GLN A 205 44.37 -12.08 -57.77
N ASP A 206 43.90 -11.77 -56.56
CA ASP A 206 44.35 -10.60 -55.79
C ASP A 206 45.11 -11.07 -54.54
N LEU A 207 46.44 -10.95 -54.58
CA LEU A 207 47.33 -11.39 -53.50
C LEU A 207 47.33 -10.43 -52.30
N ARG A 208 46.86 -9.18 -52.45
CA ARG A 208 46.67 -8.25 -51.35
C ARG A 208 45.50 -8.68 -50.46
N LEU A 209 44.48 -9.26 -51.07
CA LEU A 209 43.27 -9.73 -50.41
C LEU A 209 43.27 -11.24 -50.09
N GLY A 210 44.20 -11.99 -50.67
CA GLY A 210 44.25 -13.46 -50.55
C GLY A 210 43.06 -14.15 -51.20
N ARG A 211 42.48 -13.55 -52.25
CA ARG A 211 41.28 -14.05 -52.96
C ARG A 211 41.55 -14.31 -54.44
N ALA A 212 40.78 -15.21 -55.03
CA ALA A 212 40.81 -15.52 -56.45
C ALA A 212 39.39 -15.74 -56.99
N TRP A 213 39.12 -15.33 -58.22
CA TRP A 213 37.83 -15.42 -58.90
C TRP A 213 38.02 -16.00 -60.29
N VAL A 214 37.14 -16.94 -60.66
CA VAL A 214 37.11 -17.50 -62.01
C VAL A 214 35.89 -16.96 -62.75
N PHE A 215 36.15 -16.22 -63.81
CA PHE A 215 35.18 -15.69 -64.75
C PHE A 215 35.09 -16.61 -65.96
N ASP A 216 33.91 -17.13 -66.26
CA ASP A 216 33.70 -18.09 -67.33
C ASP A 216 32.66 -17.60 -68.36
N GLY A 217 32.70 -18.20 -69.55
CA GLY A 217 31.80 -17.86 -70.67
C GLY A 217 31.95 -16.42 -71.15
N GLY A 218 33.13 -15.82 -70.97
CA GLY A 218 33.38 -14.41 -71.22
C GLY A 218 33.25 -14.02 -72.69
N HIS A 219 32.64 -12.86 -72.95
CA HIS A 219 32.68 -12.21 -74.25
C HIS A 219 33.32 -10.82 -74.11
N VAL A 220 34.32 -10.52 -74.92
CA VAL A 220 34.99 -9.22 -74.95
C VAL A 220 34.95 -8.67 -76.37
N THR A 221 34.37 -7.50 -76.56
CA THR A 221 34.36 -6.79 -77.84
C THR A 221 35.09 -5.46 -77.68
N VAL A 222 36.15 -5.27 -78.45
CA VAL A 222 36.86 -4.00 -78.60
C VAL A 222 36.52 -3.44 -79.97
N THR A 223 36.00 -2.22 -80.05
CA THR A 223 35.74 -1.50 -81.29
C THR A 223 36.55 -0.23 -81.34
N ARG A 224 37.10 0.07 -82.52
CA ARG A 224 37.89 1.28 -82.76
C ARG A 224 37.21 2.14 -83.81
N ASN A 225 36.94 3.39 -83.46
CA ASN A 225 36.42 4.40 -84.37
C ASN A 225 37.36 5.62 -84.41
N LYS A 226 38.18 5.70 -85.45
CA LYS A 226 39.30 6.66 -85.55
C LYS A 226 40.26 6.50 -84.36
N ASP A 227 40.23 7.45 -83.43
CA ASP A 227 41.09 7.52 -82.25
C ASP A 227 40.33 7.11 -80.97
N GLU A 228 39.03 6.83 -81.06
CA GLU A 228 38.24 6.34 -79.93
C GLU A 228 38.27 4.81 -79.88
N LEU A 229 38.55 4.26 -78.71
CA LEU A 229 38.51 2.83 -78.41
C LEU A 229 37.37 2.56 -77.42
N ARG A 230 36.50 1.62 -77.76
CA ARG A 230 35.42 1.16 -76.88
C ARG A 230 35.53 -0.33 -76.65
N LEU A 231 35.66 -0.71 -75.41
CA LEU A 231 35.71 -2.09 -74.94
C LEU A 231 34.40 -2.39 -74.18
N ALA A 232 33.81 -3.55 -74.46
CA ALA A 232 32.64 -4.07 -73.77
C ALA A 232 32.89 -5.53 -73.42
N THR A 233 32.61 -5.91 -72.20
CA THR A 233 32.82 -7.27 -71.68
C THR A 233 31.59 -7.77 -70.96
N GLY A 234 31.41 -9.09 -70.93
CA GLY A 234 30.41 -9.78 -70.13
C GLY A 234 30.94 -11.14 -69.70
N PHE A 235 30.83 -11.45 -68.42
CA PHE A 235 31.32 -12.68 -67.80
C PHE A 235 30.30 -13.27 -66.82
N SER A 236 30.28 -14.60 -66.70
CA SER A 236 29.63 -15.29 -65.58
C SER A 236 30.67 -15.58 -64.49
N VAL A 237 30.36 -15.30 -63.23
CA VAL A 237 31.28 -15.50 -62.10
C VAL A 237 30.89 -16.76 -61.35
N LEU A 238 31.83 -17.68 -61.18
CA LEU A 238 31.63 -18.89 -60.38
C LEU A 238 31.99 -18.59 -58.91
N THR A 239 31.00 -18.12 -58.14
CA THR A 239 31.17 -17.72 -56.73
C THR A 239 30.97 -18.87 -55.74
N GLY A 240 30.73 -20.10 -56.22
CA GLY A 240 30.47 -21.28 -55.37
C GLY A 240 29.13 -21.23 -54.62
N ARG A 241 28.21 -20.34 -55.03
CA ARG A 241 26.87 -20.16 -54.45
C ARG A 241 25.80 -20.88 -55.30
N ASP A 242 24.57 -20.89 -54.83
CA ASP A 242 23.39 -21.49 -55.47
C ASP A 242 22.74 -20.59 -56.54
N TYR A 243 23.26 -19.38 -56.74
CA TYR A 243 22.88 -18.44 -57.78
C TYR A 243 24.04 -18.17 -58.76
N ALA A 244 23.70 -17.78 -59.99
CA ALA A 244 24.67 -17.38 -61.01
C ALA A 244 24.89 -15.87 -60.98
N SER A 245 26.13 -15.42 -60.75
CA SER A 245 26.49 -14.01 -60.78
C SER A 245 27.00 -13.63 -62.17
N THR A 246 26.69 -12.42 -62.65
CA THR A 246 27.24 -11.89 -63.90
C THR A 246 27.88 -10.52 -63.71
N ILE A 247 28.93 -10.24 -64.48
CA ILE A 247 29.58 -8.93 -64.54
C ILE A 247 29.68 -8.51 -66.00
N GLU A 248 29.17 -7.32 -66.30
CA GLU A 248 29.36 -6.65 -67.57
C GLU A 248 30.17 -5.38 -67.32
N ALA A 249 31.18 -5.11 -68.14
CA ALA A 249 31.95 -3.88 -68.04
C ALA A 249 32.08 -3.22 -69.40
N ASN A 250 31.99 -1.89 -69.42
CA ASN A 250 32.29 -1.10 -70.60
C ASN A 250 33.35 -0.06 -70.27
N TYR A 251 34.19 0.22 -71.26
CA TYR A 251 35.30 1.14 -71.15
C TYR A 251 35.44 1.91 -72.46
N ALA A 252 35.56 3.22 -72.40
CA ALA A 252 35.77 4.08 -73.55
C ALA A 252 36.96 5.00 -73.29
N SER A 253 37.95 4.99 -74.19
CA SER A 253 39.15 5.83 -74.12
C SER A 253 39.47 6.49 -75.45
N VAL A 254 40.35 7.49 -75.41
CA VAL A 254 40.94 8.11 -76.58
C VAL A 254 42.39 7.67 -76.69
N LEU A 255 42.75 7.02 -77.80
CA LEU A 255 44.09 6.49 -78.04
C LEU A 255 45.16 7.59 -77.85
N GLY A 256 46.13 7.32 -76.97
CA GLY A 256 47.21 8.26 -76.64
C GLY A 256 46.85 9.30 -75.57
N SER A 257 45.71 9.14 -74.89
CA SER A 257 45.31 9.90 -73.70
C SER A 257 44.86 8.93 -72.60
N SER A 258 45.30 9.15 -71.36
CA SER A 258 44.87 8.33 -70.22
C SER A 258 43.44 8.67 -69.75
N GLN A 259 42.72 9.58 -70.44
CA GLN A 259 41.32 9.89 -70.14
C GLN A 259 40.40 8.76 -70.60
N ALA A 260 39.54 8.30 -69.69
CA ALA A 260 38.58 7.24 -69.99
C ALA A 260 37.28 7.35 -69.20
N GLU A 261 36.21 6.76 -69.75
CA GLU A 261 34.95 6.52 -69.05
C GLU A 261 34.76 5.01 -68.91
N PHE A 262 34.27 4.58 -67.75
CA PHE A 262 33.98 3.18 -67.52
C PHE A 262 32.64 2.99 -66.83
N GLY A 263 32.02 1.85 -67.08
CA GLY A 263 30.87 1.38 -66.35
C GLY A 263 30.99 -0.11 -66.07
N VAL A 264 30.40 -0.53 -64.96
CA VAL A 264 30.34 -1.93 -64.54
C VAL A 264 28.91 -2.20 -64.10
N SER A 265 28.26 -3.19 -64.70
CA SER A 265 26.98 -3.71 -64.26
C SER A 265 27.21 -5.09 -63.64
N ILE A 266 26.59 -5.34 -62.50
CA ILE A 266 26.69 -6.59 -61.77
C ILE A 266 25.29 -7.14 -61.50
N THR A 267 25.16 -8.46 -61.56
CA THR A 267 23.94 -9.17 -61.18
C THR A 267 24.28 -10.23 -60.15
N ASP A 268 23.58 -10.18 -59.02
CA ASP A 268 23.63 -11.12 -57.90
C ASP A 268 25.05 -11.49 -57.46
N LEU A 269 25.94 -10.50 -57.32
CA LEU A 269 27.32 -10.72 -56.89
C LEU A 269 27.44 -10.52 -55.37
N PRO A 270 28.14 -11.39 -54.61
CA PRO A 270 28.22 -11.27 -53.15
C PRO A 270 28.78 -9.92 -52.69
N ALA A 271 28.14 -9.29 -51.70
CA ALA A 271 28.57 -8.01 -51.12
C ALA A 271 30.05 -8.04 -50.67
N GLU A 272 30.48 -9.12 -50.04
CA GLU A 272 31.84 -9.33 -49.55
C GLU A 272 32.91 -9.34 -50.65
N ASP A 273 32.54 -9.71 -51.89
CA ASP A 273 33.45 -9.75 -53.04
C ASP A 273 33.57 -8.40 -53.74
N ILE A 274 32.49 -7.61 -53.73
CA ILE A 274 32.44 -6.25 -54.30
C ILE A 274 33.12 -5.26 -53.37
N ALA A 275 32.88 -5.39 -52.07
CA ALA A 275 33.37 -4.46 -51.06
C ALA A 275 34.90 -4.39 -51.00
N SER A 276 35.61 -5.38 -51.54
CA SER A 276 37.06 -5.40 -51.62
C SER A 276 37.64 -4.78 -52.90
N GLN A 277 36.81 -4.46 -53.90
CA GLN A 277 37.27 -3.98 -55.21
C GLN A 277 37.54 -2.47 -55.26
N SER A 278 36.86 -1.68 -54.42
CA SER A 278 36.98 -0.21 -54.41
C SER A 278 36.75 0.36 -53.01
N LEU A 279 37.48 1.42 -52.66
CA LEU A 279 37.30 2.16 -51.42
C LEU A 279 35.86 2.69 -51.24
N ALA A 280 35.20 3.05 -52.35
CA ALA A 280 33.82 3.52 -52.37
C ALA A 280 32.80 2.46 -51.92
N LEU A 281 33.19 1.18 -51.92
CA LEU A 281 32.34 0.03 -51.65
C LEU A 281 32.73 -0.70 -50.37
N SER A 282 33.82 -0.28 -49.69
CA SER A 282 34.34 -0.94 -48.47
C SER A 282 33.32 -1.05 -47.34
N TRP A 283 32.37 -0.12 -47.25
CA TRP A 283 31.32 -0.15 -46.23
C TRP A 283 30.36 -1.34 -46.37
N LEU A 284 30.31 -1.99 -47.55
CA LEU A 284 29.50 -3.18 -47.80
C LEU A 284 30.07 -4.46 -47.15
N GLN A 285 31.30 -4.42 -46.61
CA GLN A 285 31.96 -5.60 -45.99
C GLN A 285 31.17 -6.19 -44.82
N VAL A 286 30.33 -5.39 -44.17
CA VAL A 286 29.51 -5.82 -43.02
C VAL A 286 28.23 -6.57 -43.43
N LEU A 287 27.95 -6.64 -44.73
CA LEU A 287 26.74 -7.22 -45.31
C LEU A 287 27.04 -8.55 -45.97
N LYS A 288 26.11 -9.50 -45.83
CA LYS A 288 26.07 -10.76 -46.58
C LYS A 288 24.78 -10.80 -47.38
N ALA A 289 24.85 -10.33 -48.62
CA ALA A 289 23.73 -10.28 -49.55
C ALA A 289 24.22 -10.32 -51.01
N PRO A 290 23.41 -10.83 -51.96
CA PRO A 290 23.64 -10.64 -53.37
C PRO A 290 23.38 -9.17 -53.75
N ILE A 291 24.28 -8.57 -54.51
CA ILE A 291 24.20 -7.19 -54.99
C ILE A 291 24.06 -7.19 -56.51
N SER A 292 23.03 -6.49 -56.99
CA SER A 292 22.75 -6.21 -58.39
C SER A 292 22.73 -4.71 -58.61
N GLY A 293 23.43 -4.19 -59.61
CA GLY A 293 23.58 -2.75 -59.76
C GLY A 293 24.52 -2.32 -60.85
N ALA A 294 24.73 -1.01 -60.96
CA ALA A 294 25.67 -0.44 -61.90
C ALA A 294 26.53 0.62 -61.24
N LEU A 295 27.80 0.65 -61.62
CA LEU A 295 28.78 1.67 -61.27
C LEU A 295 29.24 2.37 -62.55
N ARG A 296 29.42 3.68 -62.48
CA ARG A 296 29.96 4.49 -63.59
C ARG A 296 30.96 5.48 -63.05
N GLY A 297 32.06 5.66 -63.77
CA GLY A 297 33.09 6.61 -63.40
C GLY A 297 33.92 7.06 -64.60
N SER A 298 34.84 7.97 -64.33
CA SER A 298 35.79 8.46 -65.33
C SER A 298 37.18 8.57 -64.74
N ILE A 299 38.19 8.45 -65.58
CA ILE A 299 39.60 8.72 -65.28
C ILE A 299 39.99 9.97 -66.05
N ASP A 300 40.66 10.92 -65.39
CA ASP A 300 41.13 12.14 -66.03
C ASP A 300 42.49 11.97 -66.73
N ALA A 301 42.94 13.02 -67.42
CA ALA A 301 44.22 13.01 -68.13
C ALA A 301 45.46 12.85 -67.21
N THR A 302 45.30 12.96 -65.89
CA THR A 302 46.35 12.73 -64.90
C THR A 302 46.26 11.34 -64.26
N THR A 303 45.50 10.42 -64.86
CA THR A 303 45.21 9.07 -64.35
C THR A 303 44.44 9.05 -63.01
N ALA A 304 43.90 10.20 -62.58
CA ALA A 304 43.13 10.28 -61.34
C ALA A 304 41.66 9.91 -61.57
N LEU A 305 41.09 9.19 -60.59
CA LEU A 305 39.67 8.82 -60.60
C LEU A 305 38.79 10.07 -60.36
N GLY A 306 37.82 10.29 -61.23
CA GLY A 306 36.75 11.28 -61.06
C GLY A 306 35.60 10.77 -60.17
N PRO A 307 34.46 11.47 -60.16
CA PRO A 307 33.28 11.05 -59.40
C PRO A 307 32.81 9.67 -59.86
N LEU A 308 32.47 8.81 -58.89
CA LEU A 308 31.93 7.48 -59.15
C LEU A 308 30.47 7.41 -58.72
N TYR A 309 29.59 7.16 -59.67
CA TYR A 309 28.15 7.04 -59.48
C TYR A 309 27.79 5.56 -59.33
N ALA A 310 27.10 5.21 -58.25
CA ALA A 310 26.69 3.84 -57.98
C ALA A 310 25.18 3.75 -57.75
N THR A 311 24.57 2.73 -58.35
CA THR A 311 23.20 2.30 -58.08
C THR A 311 23.25 0.83 -57.70
N LEU A 312 22.97 0.51 -56.43
CA LEU A 312 23.04 -0.85 -55.92
C LEU A 312 21.68 -1.26 -55.38
N ASN A 313 21.23 -2.45 -55.76
CA ASN A 313 20.11 -3.16 -55.17
C ASN A 313 20.66 -4.42 -54.50
N LEU A 314 20.42 -4.56 -53.22
CA LEU A 314 20.77 -5.72 -52.43
C LEU A 314 19.52 -6.58 -52.27
N GLY A 315 19.62 -7.86 -52.62
CA GLY A 315 18.59 -8.85 -52.35
C GLY A 315 18.51 -9.21 -50.86
N ALA A 316 17.72 -10.23 -50.53
CA ALA A 316 17.61 -10.71 -49.16
C ALA A 316 18.97 -11.14 -48.60
N GLY A 317 19.28 -10.71 -47.38
CA GLY A 317 20.58 -10.92 -46.77
C GLY A 317 20.61 -10.61 -45.29
N VAL A 318 21.82 -10.50 -44.74
CA VAL A 318 22.04 -10.22 -43.31
C VAL A 318 23.14 -9.19 -43.09
N VAL A 319 22.99 -8.35 -42.07
CA VAL A 319 24.09 -7.58 -41.48
C VAL A 319 24.81 -8.51 -40.51
N GLN A 320 26.07 -8.84 -40.81
CA GLN A 320 26.88 -9.76 -40.02
C GLN A 320 28.38 -9.44 -40.20
N PRO A 321 28.92 -8.46 -39.44
CA PRO A 321 30.29 -8.01 -39.59
C PRO A 321 31.36 -9.08 -39.33
N THR A 322 31.10 -10.00 -38.37
CA THR A 322 31.98 -11.14 -38.08
C THR A 322 31.17 -12.45 -38.04
N GLN A 323 31.80 -13.61 -38.25
CA GLN A 323 31.08 -14.89 -38.27
C GLN A 323 30.38 -15.22 -36.94
N GLU A 324 30.88 -14.68 -35.85
CA GLU A 324 30.42 -14.91 -34.47
C GLU A 324 29.21 -14.04 -34.11
N THR A 325 29.03 -12.89 -34.76
CA THR A 325 27.87 -12.03 -34.53
C THR A 325 26.58 -12.69 -35.01
N LYS A 326 25.50 -12.59 -34.22
CA LYS A 326 24.17 -13.08 -34.62
C LYS A 326 23.68 -12.25 -35.81
N PRO A 327 23.31 -12.87 -36.95
CA PRO A 327 22.94 -12.17 -38.16
C PRO A 327 21.64 -11.37 -38.00
N ILE A 328 21.62 -10.14 -38.52
CA ILE A 328 20.44 -9.27 -38.56
C ILE A 328 19.86 -9.29 -39.98
N PRO A 329 18.72 -9.94 -40.23
CA PRO A 329 18.20 -10.13 -41.59
C PRO A 329 17.52 -8.88 -42.16
N PHE A 330 17.65 -8.69 -43.47
CA PHE A 330 16.87 -7.73 -44.26
C PHE A 330 16.37 -8.39 -45.56
N GLU A 331 15.24 -7.93 -46.07
CA GLU A 331 14.58 -8.49 -47.25
C GLU A 331 15.11 -7.87 -48.55
N SER A 332 15.34 -6.56 -48.54
CA SER A 332 15.98 -5.85 -49.63
C SER A 332 16.58 -4.54 -49.14
N ALA A 333 17.62 -4.07 -49.82
CA ALA A 333 18.11 -2.71 -49.66
C ALA A 333 18.42 -2.11 -51.03
N ARG A 334 18.38 -0.78 -51.12
CA ARG A 334 18.74 -0.04 -52.32
C ARG A 334 19.53 1.18 -51.91
N THR A 335 20.58 1.49 -52.67
CA THR A 335 21.33 2.72 -52.46
C THR A 335 21.73 3.37 -53.78
N TYR A 336 21.63 4.69 -53.81
CA TYR A 336 22.16 5.56 -54.85
C TYR A 336 23.15 6.51 -54.20
N PHE A 337 24.41 6.47 -54.63
CA PHE A 337 25.42 7.34 -54.07
C PHE A 337 26.45 7.79 -55.10
N THR A 338 27.05 8.95 -54.84
CA THR A 338 28.20 9.47 -55.56
C THR A 338 29.41 9.47 -54.64
N TYR A 339 30.49 8.82 -55.06
CA TYR A 339 31.78 8.88 -54.38
C TYR A 339 32.66 9.96 -55.01
N GLU A 340 33.16 10.89 -54.21
CA GLU A 340 34.06 11.95 -54.62
C GLU A 340 35.49 11.71 -54.08
N PRO A 341 36.41 11.17 -54.88
CA PRO A 341 37.71 10.69 -54.40
C PRO A 341 38.57 11.76 -53.72
N LYS A 342 38.51 13.01 -54.21
CA LYS A 342 39.30 14.14 -53.67
C LYS A 342 38.89 14.54 -52.26
N ARG A 343 37.61 14.34 -51.92
CA ARG A 343 37.06 14.64 -50.58
C ARG A 343 36.92 13.40 -49.71
N GLN A 344 37.10 12.21 -50.30
CA GLN A 344 36.82 10.93 -49.66
C GLN A 344 35.39 10.89 -49.09
N GLU A 345 34.46 11.48 -49.85
CA GLU A 345 33.06 11.72 -49.47
C GLU A 345 32.14 10.82 -50.29
N LEU A 346 31.17 10.19 -49.63
CA LEU A 346 30.04 9.48 -50.22
C LEU A 346 28.79 10.33 -50.01
N ASP A 347 28.18 10.79 -51.09
CA ASP A 347 26.91 11.52 -51.09
C ASP A 347 25.79 10.54 -51.43
N PHE A 348 24.99 10.14 -50.43
CA PHE A 348 23.86 9.22 -50.55
C PHE A 348 22.60 9.99 -50.89
N ASN A 349 22.15 9.89 -52.13
CA ASN A 349 20.88 10.47 -52.57
C ASN A 349 19.68 9.65 -52.08
N GLU A 350 19.86 8.35 -51.88
CA GLU A 350 18.85 7.48 -51.27
C GLU A 350 19.54 6.23 -50.72
N VAL A 351 19.08 5.81 -49.55
CA VAL A 351 19.29 4.50 -48.92
C VAL A 351 17.94 4.01 -48.45
N SER A 352 17.36 3.03 -49.15
CA SER A 352 16.10 2.41 -48.77
C SER A 352 16.38 1.01 -48.24
N VAL A 353 15.84 0.67 -47.08
CA VAL A 353 15.96 -0.66 -46.48
C VAL A 353 14.58 -1.19 -46.17
N VAL A 354 14.33 -2.46 -46.50
CA VAL A 354 13.15 -3.21 -46.10
C VAL A 354 13.62 -4.46 -45.39
N SER A 355 13.15 -4.67 -44.17
CA SER A 355 13.53 -5.79 -43.32
C SER A 355 12.32 -6.30 -42.54
N ALA A 356 12.46 -7.49 -41.97
CA ALA A 356 11.49 -8.01 -41.01
C ALA A 356 11.36 -7.15 -39.74
N TRP A 357 12.27 -6.18 -39.52
CA TRP A 357 12.23 -5.27 -38.38
C TRP A 357 11.64 -3.91 -38.72
N GLY A 358 11.39 -3.62 -39.99
CA GLY A 358 10.94 -2.31 -40.43
C GLY A 358 11.50 -1.89 -41.79
N SER A 359 11.04 -0.74 -42.25
CA SER A 359 11.49 -0.07 -43.46
C SER A 359 11.81 1.39 -43.21
N PHE A 360 12.79 1.93 -43.90
CA PHE A 360 13.09 3.36 -43.88
C PHE A 360 13.75 3.79 -45.19
N GLN A 361 13.69 5.09 -45.47
CA GLN A 361 14.48 5.76 -46.50
C GLN A 361 15.41 6.77 -45.82
N ALA A 362 16.63 6.92 -46.34
CA ALA A 362 17.60 7.87 -45.83
C ALA A 362 18.33 8.60 -46.97
N GLU A 363 18.75 9.83 -46.71
CA GLU A 363 19.66 10.60 -47.55
C GLU A 363 20.73 11.24 -46.67
N GLY A 364 21.90 11.56 -47.22
CA GLY A 364 22.94 12.25 -46.46
C GLY A 364 24.34 11.97 -46.95
N LYS A 365 25.32 12.19 -46.09
CA LYS A 365 26.74 12.16 -46.46
C LYS A 365 27.53 11.27 -45.54
N ALA A 366 28.57 10.63 -46.08
CA ALA A 366 29.55 9.92 -45.29
C ALA A 366 30.98 10.23 -45.73
N TYR A 367 31.89 10.22 -44.77
CA TYR A 367 33.31 10.53 -44.95
C TYR A 367 34.13 9.29 -44.60
N LEU A 368 35.04 8.93 -45.49
CA LEU A 368 35.94 7.81 -45.31
C LEU A 368 37.18 8.27 -44.52
N GLU A 369 37.54 7.55 -43.47
CA GLU A 369 38.65 7.89 -42.57
C GLU A 369 39.62 6.70 -42.41
N GLY A 370 40.90 7.01 -42.15
CA GLY A 370 41.92 6.01 -41.83
C GLY A 370 42.25 5.09 -43.01
N ILE A 371 42.41 5.65 -44.21
CA ILE A 371 42.75 4.87 -45.41
C ILE A 371 44.25 4.55 -45.43
N GLU A 372 44.59 3.27 -45.23
CA GLU A 372 45.96 2.74 -45.34
C GLU A 372 46.00 1.58 -46.35
N ASN A 373 46.96 1.56 -47.28
CA ASN A 373 47.12 0.52 -48.31
C ASN A 373 45.82 0.14 -49.07
N GLY A 374 44.93 1.12 -49.29
CA GLY A 374 43.64 0.91 -49.98
C GLY A 374 42.62 0.12 -49.16
N THR A 375 42.74 0.14 -47.83
CA THR A 375 41.76 -0.41 -46.87
C THR A 375 41.18 0.71 -46.03
N LEU A 376 39.90 0.60 -45.66
CA LEU A 376 39.17 1.60 -44.89
C LEU A 376 39.15 1.21 -43.40
N ASP A 377 39.54 2.11 -42.49
CA ASP A 377 39.37 1.89 -41.04
C ASP A 377 37.93 2.21 -40.60
N SER A 378 37.43 3.40 -40.94
CA SER A 378 36.13 3.86 -40.48
C SER A 378 35.37 4.79 -41.43
N LEU A 379 34.06 4.87 -41.22
CA LEU A 379 33.11 5.69 -41.97
C LEU A 379 32.33 6.58 -40.99
N THR A 380 32.38 7.89 -41.15
CA THR A 380 31.58 8.85 -40.37
C THR A 380 30.46 9.38 -41.24
N SER A 381 29.20 9.22 -40.86
CA SER A 381 28.04 9.60 -41.68
C SER A 381 27.00 10.42 -40.92
N GLN A 382 26.37 11.34 -41.66
CA GLN A 382 25.21 12.13 -41.25
C GLN A 382 24.06 11.79 -42.19
N LEU A 383 23.00 11.20 -41.67
CA LEU A 383 21.87 10.70 -42.46
C LEU A 383 20.56 11.28 -41.91
N SER A 384 19.70 11.73 -42.80
CA SER A 384 18.31 12.08 -42.50
C SER A 384 17.39 11.00 -43.02
N LEU A 385 16.58 10.43 -42.14
CA LEU A 385 15.67 9.33 -42.40
C LEU A 385 14.23 9.85 -42.49
N SER A 386 13.48 9.26 -43.41
CA SER A 386 12.06 9.50 -43.64
C SER A 386 11.35 8.17 -43.95
N ASN A 387 10.01 8.20 -43.99
CA ASN A 387 9.18 7.01 -44.23
C ASN A 387 9.56 5.84 -43.31
N ILE A 388 9.80 6.16 -42.04
CA ILE A 388 10.34 5.23 -41.05
C ILE A 388 9.19 4.43 -40.47
N ASN A 389 9.26 3.12 -40.64
CA ASN A 389 8.30 2.19 -40.06
C ASN A 389 9.07 1.07 -39.34
N ILE A 390 8.88 0.91 -38.05
CA ILE A 390 9.70 0.04 -37.20
C ILE A 390 8.82 -0.93 -36.41
N ASN A 391 9.07 -2.23 -36.56
CA ASN A 391 8.50 -3.28 -35.71
C ASN A 391 9.47 -4.47 -35.58
N PRO A 392 10.57 -4.33 -34.81
CA PRO A 392 11.57 -5.37 -34.71
C PRO A 392 10.95 -6.59 -34.04
N ALA A 393 11.00 -7.76 -34.69
CA ALA A 393 10.53 -9.03 -34.13
C ALA A 393 9.08 -9.02 -33.59
N ASP A 394 8.20 -8.23 -34.22
CA ASP A 394 6.79 -8.05 -33.80
C ASP A 394 6.68 -7.63 -32.32
N LEU A 395 7.53 -6.70 -31.90
CA LEU A 395 7.54 -6.13 -30.55
C LEU A 395 6.33 -5.24 -30.28
N PHE A 396 5.78 -4.61 -31.32
CA PHE A 396 4.63 -3.72 -31.27
C PHE A 396 3.43 -4.35 -32.00
N PRO A 397 2.18 -4.13 -31.51
CA PRO A 397 0.97 -4.63 -32.16
C PRO A 397 0.74 -3.98 -33.52
N VAL A 398 1.04 -2.67 -33.60
CA VAL A 398 1.02 -1.87 -34.81
C VAL A 398 2.44 -1.35 -35.01
N PRO A 399 3.00 -1.45 -36.24
CA PRO A 399 4.31 -0.89 -36.53
C PRO A 399 4.40 0.60 -36.20
N LEU A 400 5.50 1.01 -35.56
CA LEU A 400 5.76 2.40 -35.21
C LEU A 400 6.12 3.19 -36.47
N SER A 401 5.26 4.13 -36.86
CA SER A 401 5.53 5.06 -37.96
C SER A 401 6.10 6.35 -37.40
N LEU A 402 7.37 6.64 -37.68
CA LEU A 402 8.06 7.84 -37.21
C LEU A 402 8.19 8.85 -38.35
N ALA A 403 7.99 10.14 -38.07
CA ALA A 403 7.96 11.15 -39.12
C ALA A 403 9.36 11.39 -39.72
N ARG A 404 10.38 11.55 -38.86
CA ARG A 404 11.76 11.83 -39.27
C ARG A 404 12.74 11.32 -38.23
N ALA A 405 13.95 10.94 -38.66
CA ALA A 405 15.07 10.76 -37.75
C ALA A 405 16.39 11.28 -38.35
N ASP A 406 17.14 12.08 -37.62
CA ASP A 406 18.49 12.49 -38.02
C ASP A 406 19.53 11.70 -37.22
N LEU A 407 20.51 11.12 -37.91
CA LEU A 407 21.52 10.21 -37.37
C LEU A 407 22.93 10.72 -37.68
N ASP A 408 23.72 10.93 -36.63
CA ASP A 408 25.16 11.08 -36.71
C ASP A 408 25.82 9.78 -36.22
N MET A 409 26.55 9.10 -37.09
CA MET A 409 27.16 7.80 -36.75
C MET A 409 28.59 7.64 -37.25
N GLN A 410 29.37 6.84 -36.54
CA GLN A 410 30.70 6.41 -36.95
C GLN A 410 30.76 4.88 -36.92
N MET A 411 31.09 4.26 -38.05
CA MET A 411 31.25 2.81 -38.19
C MET A 411 32.72 2.46 -38.39
N LYS A 412 33.31 1.72 -37.46
CA LYS A 412 34.60 1.03 -37.63
C LYS A 412 34.38 -0.38 -38.13
N LEU A 413 35.18 -0.82 -39.10
CA LEU A 413 35.01 -2.13 -39.74
C LEU A 413 35.68 -3.27 -38.96
N ALA A 414 36.89 -3.05 -38.43
CA ALA A 414 37.66 -4.08 -37.74
C ALA A 414 38.53 -3.51 -36.59
N PRO A 415 38.24 -3.82 -35.30
CA PRO A 415 37.05 -4.53 -34.82
C PRO A 415 35.77 -3.74 -35.09
N PHE A 416 34.66 -4.45 -35.29
CA PHE A 416 33.40 -3.80 -35.64
C PHE A 416 32.85 -2.98 -34.46
N ARG A 417 32.64 -1.69 -34.70
CA ARG A 417 31.99 -0.77 -33.76
C ARG A 417 31.17 0.27 -34.50
N LEU A 418 29.88 0.33 -34.20
CA LEU A 418 28.99 1.40 -34.63
C LEU A 418 28.72 2.32 -33.45
N ARG A 419 29.21 3.56 -33.52
CA ARG A 419 28.89 4.60 -32.54
C ARG A 419 27.81 5.51 -33.13
N LEU A 420 26.70 5.63 -32.42
CA LEU A 420 25.65 6.60 -32.69
C LEU A 420 25.97 7.83 -31.82
N GLY A 421 26.50 8.88 -32.45
CA GLY A 421 26.88 10.12 -31.76
C GLY A 421 25.64 10.87 -31.29
N GLN A 422 24.69 11.08 -32.21
CA GLN A 422 23.38 11.64 -31.94
C GLN A 422 22.34 10.95 -32.81
N ILE A 423 21.18 10.69 -32.21
CA ILE A 423 19.95 10.25 -32.86
C ILE A 423 18.90 11.26 -32.43
N MET A 424 18.22 11.88 -33.38
CA MET A 424 17.10 12.76 -33.11
C MET A 424 15.89 12.22 -33.86
N VAL A 425 14.93 11.65 -33.15
CA VAL A 425 13.69 11.14 -33.74
C VAL A 425 12.59 12.15 -33.48
N GLU A 426 11.89 12.56 -34.54
CA GLU A 426 10.72 13.41 -34.47
C GLU A 426 9.49 12.60 -34.86
N ASP A 427 8.47 12.61 -33.99
CA ASP A 427 7.18 11.99 -34.27
C ASP A 427 6.05 12.76 -33.59
N ALA A 428 5.01 13.12 -34.35
CA ALA A 428 3.96 14.04 -33.93
C ALA A 428 4.50 15.33 -33.28
N ASN A 429 4.39 15.46 -31.95
CA ASN A 429 4.87 16.60 -31.17
C ASN A 429 6.04 16.22 -30.24
N TYR A 430 6.64 15.05 -30.44
CA TYR A 430 7.70 14.50 -29.58
C TYR A 430 9.04 14.49 -30.29
N GLN A 431 10.07 14.80 -29.52
CA GLN A 431 11.45 14.75 -29.95
C GLN A 431 12.22 13.86 -28.99
N LEU A 432 12.69 12.72 -29.49
CA LEU A 432 13.57 11.82 -28.75
C LEU A 432 15.01 12.10 -29.17
N LEU A 433 15.86 12.43 -28.21
CA LEU A 433 17.30 12.52 -28.40
C LEU A 433 17.96 11.26 -27.87
N GLY A 434 18.97 10.74 -28.56
CA GLY A 434 19.65 9.55 -28.11
C GLY A 434 21.09 9.45 -28.60
N SER A 435 21.84 8.57 -27.98
CA SER A 435 23.18 8.20 -28.39
C SER A 435 23.45 6.76 -28.00
N GLY A 436 24.46 6.13 -28.59
CA GLY A 436 24.73 4.74 -28.27
C GLY A 436 25.96 4.16 -28.93
N ASN A 437 26.24 2.92 -28.56
CA ASN A 437 27.31 2.11 -29.15
C ASN A 437 26.78 0.71 -29.38
N LEU A 438 27.11 0.15 -30.54
CA LEU A 438 26.90 -1.26 -30.87
C LEU A 438 28.26 -1.85 -31.26
N ILE A 439 28.69 -2.86 -30.51
CA ILE A 439 30.01 -3.50 -30.66
C ILE A 439 29.77 -4.98 -30.96
N GLY A 440 30.43 -5.49 -32.01
CA GLY A 440 30.44 -6.90 -32.33
C GLY A 440 31.65 -7.57 -31.66
N GLU A 441 31.45 -8.22 -30.52
CA GLU A 441 32.48 -8.97 -29.81
C GLU A 441 32.41 -10.47 -30.14
N ALA A 442 33.45 -11.23 -29.75
CA ALA A 442 33.53 -12.67 -30.02
C ALA A 442 32.41 -13.50 -29.36
N ASN A 443 31.82 -12.99 -28.27
CA ASN A 443 30.71 -13.59 -27.53
C ASN A 443 29.33 -13.05 -27.99
N GLY A 444 29.26 -12.08 -28.90
CA GLY A 444 28.02 -11.55 -29.45
C GLY A 444 27.94 -10.02 -29.45
N TRP A 445 26.71 -9.50 -29.52
CA TRP A 445 26.45 -8.06 -29.54
C TRP A 445 26.54 -7.45 -28.13
N VAL A 446 27.32 -6.37 -28.00
CA VAL A 446 27.28 -5.45 -26.86
C VAL A 446 26.61 -4.18 -27.32
N ALA A 447 25.56 -3.74 -26.62
CA ALA A 447 24.86 -2.50 -26.95
C ALA A 447 24.70 -1.60 -25.72
N ASP A 448 24.97 -0.32 -25.91
CA ASP A 448 24.70 0.76 -24.97
C ASP A 448 23.82 1.78 -25.70
N LEU A 449 22.66 2.09 -25.12
CA LEU A 449 21.74 3.10 -25.64
C LEU A 449 21.37 4.03 -24.50
N ASP A 450 21.49 5.32 -24.75
CA ASP A 450 21.02 6.40 -23.88
C ASP A 450 20.01 7.22 -24.68
N ALA A 451 18.87 7.53 -24.09
CA ALA A 451 17.81 8.29 -24.73
C ALA A 451 17.16 9.25 -23.73
N HIS A 452 16.78 10.42 -24.22
CA HIS A 452 16.13 11.50 -23.49
C HIS A 452 14.89 11.97 -24.26
N LEU A 453 13.80 12.22 -23.53
CA LEU A 453 12.55 12.75 -24.07
C LEU A 453 11.99 13.79 -23.11
N ASP A 454 11.77 15.02 -23.61
CA ASP A 454 11.31 16.15 -22.79
C ASP A 454 9.96 15.89 -22.09
N GLY A 455 9.04 15.20 -22.77
CA GLY A 455 7.81 14.74 -22.13
C GLY A 455 6.79 14.15 -23.09
N MET A 456 5.82 13.44 -22.53
CA MET A 456 4.80 12.68 -23.26
C MET A 456 3.53 12.54 -22.41
N ASN A 457 2.37 12.48 -23.04
CA ASN A 457 1.12 12.20 -22.33
C ASN A 457 1.01 10.69 -22.05
N ALA A 458 0.42 10.34 -20.90
CA ALA A 458 0.33 8.95 -20.44
C ALA A 458 -0.47 8.04 -21.36
N ASP A 459 -1.46 8.57 -22.08
CA ASP A 459 -2.28 7.86 -23.06
C ASP A 459 -1.48 7.42 -24.29
N GLU A 460 -0.44 8.16 -24.64
CA GLU A 460 0.42 7.87 -25.79
C GLU A 460 1.63 7.01 -25.44
N LEU A 461 2.05 6.97 -24.17
CA LEU A 461 3.14 6.13 -23.67
C LEU A 461 3.00 4.66 -24.08
N LEU A 462 1.76 4.15 -24.06
CA LEU A 462 1.51 2.76 -24.41
C LEU A 462 1.77 2.44 -25.89
N ASN A 463 1.75 3.43 -26.79
CA ASN A 463 2.07 3.23 -28.20
C ASN A 463 3.56 2.93 -28.40
N TYR A 464 4.43 3.56 -27.60
CA TYR A 464 5.88 3.42 -27.69
C TYR A 464 6.48 2.36 -26.74
N TRP A 465 5.67 1.75 -25.87
CA TRP A 465 6.11 0.66 -24.97
C TRP A 465 5.79 -0.73 -25.56
N PRO A 466 6.79 -1.57 -25.91
CA PRO A 466 6.56 -2.92 -26.44
C PRO A 466 5.77 -3.84 -25.50
N GLU A 467 4.82 -4.65 -26.01
CA GLU A 467 4.00 -5.55 -25.18
C GLU A 467 4.82 -6.64 -24.47
N ARG A 468 5.90 -7.09 -25.10
CA ARG A 468 6.78 -8.13 -24.56
C ARG A 468 7.75 -7.60 -23.51
N LEU A 469 7.98 -6.28 -23.47
CA LEU A 469 8.89 -5.66 -22.53
C LEU A 469 8.12 -5.35 -21.24
N ALA A 470 8.38 -6.10 -20.16
CA ALA A 470 7.70 -5.94 -18.88
C ALA A 470 6.14 -5.95 -18.99
N PRO A 471 5.54 -7.07 -19.43
CA PRO A 471 4.11 -7.15 -19.73
C PRO A 471 3.21 -6.87 -18.51
N LYS A 472 3.60 -7.31 -17.31
CA LYS A 472 2.82 -7.10 -16.08
C LYS A 472 2.76 -5.60 -15.69
N PRO A 473 3.89 -4.86 -15.61
CA PRO A 473 3.87 -3.41 -15.46
C PRO A 473 3.04 -2.68 -16.52
N ARG A 474 3.19 -3.03 -17.80
CA ARG A 474 2.42 -2.41 -18.89
C ARG A 474 0.91 -2.53 -18.67
N ILE A 475 0.42 -3.75 -18.39
CA ILE A 475 -1.02 -3.99 -18.10
C ILE A 475 -1.46 -3.19 -16.87
N TRP A 476 -0.61 -3.08 -15.85
CA TRP A 476 -0.93 -2.30 -14.66
C TRP A 476 -1.09 -0.82 -14.99
N VAL A 477 -0.18 -0.23 -15.78
CA VAL A 477 -0.25 1.17 -16.22
C VAL A 477 -1.52 1.39 -17.06
N GLU A 478 -1.75 0.57 -18.07
CA GLU A 478 -2.95 0.63 -18.91
C GLU A 478 -4.26 0.60 -18.11
N THR A 479 -4.32 -0.19 -17.04
CA THR A 479 -5.55 -0.39 -16.28
C THR A 479 -5.74 0.64 -15.16
N ASN A 480 -4.65 1.27 -14.66
CA ASN A 480 -4.67 2.05 -13.42
C ASN A 480 -4.16 3.49 -13.56
N LEU A 481 -3.47 3.86 -14.64
CA LEU A 481 -3.13 5.24 -14.96
C LEU A 481 -4.19 5.78 -15.91
N TYR A 482 -5.03 6.69 -15.43
CA TYR A 482 -6.13 7.24 -16.21
C TYR A 482 -5.72 8.47 -17.01
N GLU A 483 -4.95 9.36 -16.37
CA GLU A 483 -4.51 10.64 -16.91
C GLU A 483 -3.11 10.93 -16.36
N GLY A 484 -2.37 11.81 -17.03
CA GLY A 484 -1.07 12.29 -16.57
C GLY A 484 -0.13 12.64 -17.72
N ARG A 485 0.91 13.41 -17.40
CA ARG A 485 2.01 13.74 -18.29
C ARG A 485 3.31 13.28 -17.65
N VAL A 486 4.17 12.63 -18.42
CA VAL A 486 5.57 12.35 -18.02
C VAL A 486 6.48 13.43 -18.61
N SER A 487 7.50 13.83 -17.87
CA SER A 487 8.50 14.81 -18.29
C SER A 487 9.91 14.32 -17.98
N ASP A 488 10.89 14.91 -18.66
CA ASP A 488 12.32 14.68 -18.40
C ASP A 488 12.67 13.19 -18.35
N VAL A 489 12.23 12.44 -19.36
CA VAL A 489 12.36 10.98 -19.39
C VAL A 489 13.78 10.61 -19.83
N ASP A 490 14.58 10.13 -18.89
CA ASP A 490 15.89 9.56 -19.16
C ASP A 490 15.81 8.03 -19.17
N PHE A 491 16.23 7.42 -20.28
CA PHE A 491 16.26 5.98 -20.47
C PHE A 491 17.66 5.52 -20.85
N ALA A 492 18.15 4.49 -20.17
CA ALA A 492 19.37 3.82 -20.58
C ALA A 492 19.18 2.31 -20.66
N LEU A 493 19.68 1.70 -21.74
CA LEU A 493 19.73 0.26 -21.92
C LEU A 493 21.19 -0.17 -22.02
N ARG A 494 21.55 -1.19 -21.24
CA ARG A 494 22.84 -1.88 -21.34
C ARG A 494 22.57 -3.34 -21.63
N PHE A 495 22.97 -3.77 -22.82
CA PHE A 495 22.88 -5.15 -23.27
C PHE A 495 24.27 -5.74 -23.36
N ARG A 496 24.46 -6.92 -22.76
CA ARG A 496 25.68 -7.72 -22.88
C ARG A 496 25.28 -9.15 -23.24
N PRO A 497 26.15 -9.91 -23.93
CA PRO A 497 25.93 -11.33 -24.17
C PRO A 497 25.72 -12.10 -22.87
N ASP A 498 24.85 -13.11 -22.92
CA ASP A 498 24.57 -14.05 -21.82
C ASP A 498 24.06 -13.45 -20.49
N SER A 499 23.71 -12.16 -20.47
CA SER A 499 23.08 -11.50 -19.32
C SER A 499 21.71 -10.92 -19.66
N LYS A 500 20.91 -10.64 -18.63
CA LYS A 500 19.66 -9.89 -18.83
C LYS A 500 20.00 -8.41 -19.11
N PRO A 501 19.25 -7.73 -19.99
CA PRO A 501 19.43 -6.31 -20.18
C PRO A 501 19.27 -5.56 -18.86
N ASP A 502 20.18 -4.62 -18.60
CA ASP A 502 20.06 -3.68 -17.50
C ASP A 502 19.40 -2.39 -18.01
N ILE A 503 18.40 -1.93 -17.27
CA ILE A 503 17.51 -0.83 -17.67
C ILE A 503 17.55 0.21 -16.58
N TYR A 504 17.89 1.43 -16.98
CA TYR A 504 17.70 2.65 -16.21
C TYR A 504 16.53 3.43 -16.78
N LEU A 505 15.69 3.96 -15.90
CA LEU A 505 14.59 4.86 -16.25
C LEU A 505 14.45 5.90 -15.14
N ASP A 506 14.34 7.16 -15.50
CA ASP A 506 14.05 8.27 -14.58
C ASP A 506 13.09 9.23 -15.29
N PHE A 507 12.04 9.69 -14.60
CA PHE A 507 11.09 10.65 -15.17
C PHE A 507 10.32 11.39 -14.08
N GLY A 508 9.95 12.62 -14.39
CA GLY A 508 8.92 13.37 -13.68
C GLY A 508 7.52 12.98 -14.16
N PHE A 509 6.52 13.13 -13.31
CA PHE A 509 5.11 13.03 -13.69
C PHE A 509 4.30 14.17 -13.10
N GLU A 510 3.29 14.62 -13.82
CA GLU A 510 2.40 15.73 -13.46
C GLU A 510 0.95 15.42 -13.84
N ASP A 511 0.00 16.03 -13.11
CA ASP A 511 -1.45 15.88 -13.30
C ASP A 511 -1.91 14.42 -13.40
N ALA A 512 -1.21 13.51 -12.72
CA ALA A 512 -1.47 12.09 -12.85
C ALA A 512 -2.69 11.67 -12.02
N LYS A 513 -3.56 10.87 -12.64
CA LYS A 513 -4.73 10.25 -12.00
C LYS A 513 -4.53 8.74 -11.91
N ILE A 514 -4.26 8.24 -10.70
CA ILE A 514 -3.75 6.87 -10.47
C ILE A 514 -4.68 6.08 -9.55
N ARG A 515 -5.16 4.93 -10.02
CA ARG A 515 -5.84 3.96 -9.15
C ARG A 515 -4.82 3.04 -8.46
N PHE A 516 -4.47 3.36 -7.22
CA PHE A 516 -3.54 2.55 -6.42
C PHE A 516 -4.19 1.33 -5.74
N ALA A 517 -5.50 1.38 -5.45
CA ALA A 517 -6.27 0.26 -4.92
C ALA A 517 -7.68 0.21 -5.54
N LYS A 518 -8.22 -0.99 -5.78
CA LYS A 518 -9.53 -1.14 -6.46
C LYS A 518 -10.71 -0.65 -5.64
N THR A 519 -10.62 -0.74 -4.32
CA THR A 519 -11.70 -0.39 -3.41
C THR A 519 -11.63 1.04 -2.94
N LEU A 520 -10.53 1.76 -3.19
CA LEU A 520 -10.32 3.14 -2.77
C LEU A 520 -10.48 4.11 -3.97
N PRO A 521 -10.83 5.38 -3.72
CA PRO A 521 -10.79 6.41 -4.74
C PRO A 521 -9.38 6.57 -5.35
N PRO A 522 -9.26 6.99 -6.62
CA PRO A 522 -7.97 7.24 -7.23
C PRO A 522 -7.26 8.42 -6.56
N LEU A 523 -5.92 8.42 -6.66
CA LEU A 523 -5.11 9.60 -6.39
C LEU A 523 -5.24 10.54 -7.59
N GLU A 524 -5.56 11.81 -7.34
CA GLU A 524 -5.74 12.85 -8.35
C GLU A 524 -4.73 13.97 -8.18
N TYR A 525 -4.46 14.71 -9.26
CA TYR A 525 -3.48 15.81 -9.30
C TYR A 525 -2.09 15.40 -8.79
N ALA A 526 -1.70 14.15 -9.05
CA ALA A 526 -0.44 13.62 -8.57
C ALA A 526 0.72 14.19 -9.38
N GLN A 527 1.72 14.72 -8.68
CA GLN A 527 2.97 15.22 -9.24
C GLN A 527 4.14 14.64 -8.46
N GLY A 528 5.24 14.32 -9.14
CA GLY A 528 6.47 13.88 -8.50
C GLY A 528 7.45 13.20 -9.45
N GLN A 529 8.23 12.26 -8.93
CA GLN A 529 9.29 11.58 -9.68
C GLN A 529 9.25 10.07 -9.53
N ALA A 530 9.63 9.36 -10.57
CA ALA A 530 9.78 7.91 -10.58
C ALA A 530 11.12 7.50 -11.21
N SER A 531 11.77 6.50 -10.60
CA SER A 531 13.05 5.98 -11.06
C SER A 531 13.15 4.47 -10.94
N LEU A 532 13.85 3.86 -11.90
CA LEU A 532 14.27 2.46 -11.93
C LEU A 532 15.79 2.44 -12.06
N ILE A 533 16.47 2.17 -10.95
CA ILE A 533 17.94 2.16 -10.91
C ILE A 533 18.39 0.86 -10.23
N ASN A 534 19.29 0.12 -10.86
CA ASN A 534 19.81 -1.15 -10.32
C ASN A 534 18.69 -2.12 -9.89
N ARG A 535 17.62 -2.21 -10.71
CA ARG A 535 16.41 -3.02 -10.45
C ARG A 535 15.55 -2.57 -9.26
N ARG A 536 15.83 -1.42 -8.64
CA ARG A 536 14.97 -0.82 -7.63
C ARG A 536 14.06 0.20 -8.31
N PHE A 537 12.75 0.01 -8.20
CA PHE A 537 11.77 1.00 -8.65
C PHE A 537 11.30 1.84 -7.46
N THR A 538 11.28 3.16 -7.60
CA THR A 538 10.73 4.10 -6.61
C THR A 538 9.89 5.14 -7.33
N ALA A 539 8.68 5.39 -6.84
CA ALA A 539 7.85 6.51 -7.29
C ALA A 539 7.43 7.30 -6.05
N THR A 540 7.65 8.61 -6.06
CA THR A 540 7.32 9.50 -4.94
C THR A 540 6.38 10.59 -5.44
N ALA A 541 5.23 10.73 -4.78
CA ALA A 541 4.32 11.84 -4.99
C ALA A 541 4.79 13.03 -4.14
N GLU A 542 5.21 14.10 -4.78
CA GLU A 542 5.51 15.39 -4.15
C GLU A 542 4.24 16.18 -3.87
N ALA A 543 3.22 16.01 -4.72
CA ALA A 543 1.87 16.48 -4.52
C ALA A 543 0.85 15.43 -4.96
N GLY A 544 -0.36 15.48 -4.41
CA GLY A 544 -1.49 14.64 -4.83
C GLY A 544 -2.55 14.52 -3.75
N VAL A 545 -3.80 14.34 -4.16
CA VAL A 545 -4.94 14.26 -3.23
C VAL A 545 -5.83 13.06 -3.53
N VAL A 546 -6.41 12.48 -2.49
CA VAL A 546 -7.46 11.47 -2.57
C VAL A 546 -8.75 12.08 -2.06
N PHE A 547 -9.81 12.11 -2.87
CA PHE A 547 -11.11 12.58 -2.45
C PHE A 547 -11.90 11.44 -1.79
N ALA A 548 -12.13 11.55 -0.47
CA ALA A 548 -12.99 10.63 0.25
C ALA A 548 -14.47 10.85 -0.12
N ASP A 549 -15.32 9.85 0.11
CA ASP A 549 -16.76 9.97 -0.20
C ASP A 549 -17.43 11.06 0.67
N GLU A 550 -16.96 11.17 1.92
CA GLU A 550 -17.34 12.22 2.88
C GLU A 550 -16.09 12.86 3.48
N GLY A 551 -16.19 14.11 3.96
CA GLY A 551 -15.10 14.80 4.65
C GLY A 551 -14.06 15.51 3.77
N GLY A 552 -14.08 15.31 2.44
CA GLY A 552 -13.29 16.09 1.48
C GLY A 552 -11.99 15.42 1.04
N ALA A 553 -10.99 16.24 0.70
CA ALA A 553 -9.71 15.79 0.17
C ALA A 553 -8.72 15.40 1.28
N ILE A 554 -7.95 14.35 1.04
CA ILE A 554 -6.79 13.95 1.83
C ILE A 554 -5.55 14.21 0.99
N ASP A 555 -4.67 15.07 1.49
CA ASP A 555 -3.35 15.35 0.94
C ASP A 555 -2.43 14.14 1.18
N ALA A 556 -1.91 13.58 0.09
CA ALA A 556 -1.01 12.42 0.10
C ALA A 556 0.44 12.78 -0.24
N SER A 557 0.78 14.08 -0.21
CA SER A 557 2.12 14.60 -0.51
C SER A 557 3.19 13.98 0.38
N GLY A 558 4.30 13.55 -0.24
CA GLY A 558 5.41 12.83 0.40
C GLY A 558 5.25 11.30 0.43
N THR A 559 4.14 10.76 -0.10
CA THR A 559 3.95 9.30 -0.20
C THR A 559 4.87 8.70 -1.26
N SER A 560 5.57 7.61 -0.92
CA SER A 560 6.45 6.89 -1.85
C SER A 560 6.11 5.41 -1.96
N PHE A 561 6.15 4.88 -3.17
CA PHE A 561 5.98 3.48 -3.51
C PHE A 561 7.31 2.90 -4.00
N ILE A 562 7.77 1.81 -3.38
CA ILE A 562 9.09 1.24 -3.59
C ILE A 562 8.97 -0.25 -3.88
N ILE A 563 9.59 -0.70 -4.96
CA ILE A 563 9.87 -2.13 -5.23
C ILE A 563 11.39 -2.32 -5.06
N PRO A 564 11.87 -2.97 -3.98
CA PRO A 564 13.28 -3.10 -3.69
C PRO A 564 14.08 -3.87 -4.76
N ASP A 565 13.48 -4.89 -5.39
CA ASP A 565 14.06 -5.64 -6.51
C ASP A 565 12.97 -6.10 -7.49
N THR A 566 12.95 -5.50 -8.68
CA THR A 566 11.99 -5.77 -9.76
C THR A 566 12.22 -7.10 -10.48
N GLY A 567 13.35 -7.77 -10.28
CA GLY A 567 13.56 -9.08 -10.92
C GLY A 567 13.14 -10.28 -10.07
N ILE A 568 12.60 -10.06 -8.87
CA ILE A 568 11.81 -11.07 -8.14
C ILE A 568 10.46 -11.21 -8.85
N LYS A 569 10.20 -12.36 -9.49
CA LYS A 569 9.02 -12.56 -10.35
C LYS A 569 7.76 -13.02 -9.61
N GLU A 570 7.93 -13.73 -8.51
CA GLU A 570 6.87 -14.25 -7.65
C GLU A 570 6.82 -13.45 -6.36
N ASP A 571 5.63 -13.00 -5.98
CA ASP A 571 5.38 -12.25 -4.74
C ASP A 571 6.36 -11.10 -4.48
N SER A 572 6.69 -10.34 -5.54
CA SER A 572 7.62 -9.21 -5.46
C SER A 572 7.22 -8.27 -4.31
N PRO A 573 8.13 -7.99 -3.36
CA PRO A 573 7.81 -7.15 -2.22
C PRO A 573 7.64 -5.71 -2.67
N SER A 574 6.61 -5.04 -2.17
CA SER A 574 6.46 -3.59 -2.30
C SER A 574 6.32 -2.95 -0.94
N ILE A 575 6.90 -1.76 -0.80
CA ILE A 575 6.90 -0.95 0.41
C ILE A 575 6.32 0.40 0.04
N THR A 576 5.23 0.79 0.67
CA THR A 576 4.63 2.11 0.52
C THR A 576 4.86 2.89 1.81
N ARG A 577 5.58 4.01 1.74
CA ARG A 577 5.67 4.96 2.86
C ARG A 577 4.61 6.01 2.64
N ILE A 578 3.60 6.02 3.49
CA ILE A 578 2.40 6.84 3.36
C ILE A 578 2.59 8.07 4.24
N THR A 579 2.28 9.24 3.67
CA THR A 579 2.03 10.48 4.42
C THR A 579 0.66 10.98 4.01
N ALA A 580 -0.21 11.23 4.98
CA ALA A 580 -1.59 11.64 4.72
C ALA A 580 -1.99 12.77 5.67
N LYS A 581 -2.66 13.81 5.15
CA LYS A 581 -3.25 14.89 5.94
C LYS A 581 -4.64 15.20 5.45
N GLY A 582 -5.61 15.34 6.35
CA GLY A 582 -6.99 15.65 5.97
C GLY A 582 -7.89 15.83 7.18
N THR A 583 -9.21 15.89 6.94
CA THR A 583 -10.18 15.90 8.02
C THR A 583 -10.34 14.51 8.62
N THR A 584 -10.66 14.42 9.91
CA THR A 584 -10.94 13.14 10.59
C THR A 584 -12.06 12.38 9.87
N THR A 585 -13.11 13.07 9.45
CA THR A 585 -14.22 12.50 8.66
C THR A 585 -13.75 11.87 7.36
N ALA A 586 -12.82 12.52 6.63
CA ALA A 586 -12.30 11.97 5.38
C ALA A 586 -11.50 10.68 5.62
N ALA A 587 -10.68 10.66 6.67
CA ALA A 587 -9.91 9.46 7.02
C ALA A 587 -10.82 8.30 7.45
N LEU A 588 -11.82 8.57 8.29
CA LEU A 588 -12.83 7.57 8.70
C LEU A 588 -13.65 7.08 7.50
N SER A 589 -14.00 7.96 6.56
CA SER A 589 -14.68 7.60 5.31
C SER A 589 -13.85 6.65 4.45
N LEU A 590 -12.53 6.87 4.30
CA LEU A 590 -11.65 5.93 3.60
C LEU A 590 -11.50 4.59 4.32
N LEU A 591 -11.42 4.61 5.66
CA LEU A 591 -11.32 3.39 6.48
C LEU A 591 -12.62 2.58 6.50
N ASP A 592 -13.77 3.20 6.23
CA ASP A 592 -15.06 2.53 6.15
C ASP A 592 -15.33 1.85 4.79
N ARG A 593 -14.35 1.82 3.88
CA ARG A 593 -14.46 1.11 2.61
C ARG A 593 -13.99 -0.35 2.72
N PRO A 594 -14.47 -1.24 1.83
CA PRO A 594 -13.98 -2.61 1.80
C PRO A 594 -12.46 -2.70 1.62
N PRO A 595 -11.77 -3.63 2.30
CA PRO A 595 -12.32 -4.71 3.14
C PRO A 595 -12.48 -4.37 4.63
N LEU A 596 -12.08 -3.17 5.07
CA LEU A 596 -12.02 -2.83 6.49
C LEU A 596 -13.41 -2.57 7.08
N GLU A 597 -14.17 -1.63 6.51
CA GLU A 597 -15.55 -1.29 6.93
C GLU A 597 -15.66 -1.03 8.45
N LEU A 598 -14.69 -0.30 9.02
CA LEU A 598 -14.55 -0.17 10.48
C LEU A 598 -15.78 0.48 11.14
N LEU A 599 -16.33 1.53 10.54
CA LEU A 599 -17.41 2.32 11.13
C LEU A 599 -18.75 1.61 10.93
N THR A 600 -18.98 1.07 9.75
CA THR A 600 -20.15 0.24 9.41
C THR A 600 -20.23 -1.00 10.33
N LYS A 601 -19.12 -1.69 10.59
CA LYS A 601 -19.08 -2.83 11.53
C LYS A 601 -19.28 -2.41 12.99
N ALA A 602 -18.87 -1.20 13.35
CA ALA A 602 -19.10 -0.61 14.67
C ALA A 602 -20.50 0.02 14.82
N ASN A 603 -21.31 0.05 13.74
CA ASN A 603 -22.60 0.74 13.69
C ASN A 603 -22.49 2.24 14.04
N LEU A 604 -21.43 2.89 13.55
CA LEU A 604 -21.15 4.31 13.71
C LEU A 604 -21.14 5.02 12.35
N PRO A 605 -21.56 6.29 12.26
CA PRO A 605 -21.41 7.07 11.04
C PRO A 605 -19.96 7.56 10.87
N VAL A 606 -19.54 7.87 9.64
CA VAL A 606 -18.17 8.34 9.35
C VAL A 606 -17.89 9.76 9.88
N ASN A 607 -18.93 10.57 10.10
CA ASN A 607 -18.85 11.90 10.73
C ASN A 607 -19.09 11.84 12.26
N VAL A 608 -18.61 10.78 12.91
CA VAL A 608 -18.71 10.62 14.37
C VAL A 608 -17.84 11.62 15.13
N ALA A 609 -16.77 12.15 14.52
CA ALA A 609 -15.90 13.17 15.11
C ALA A 609 -15.39 14.14 14.03
N GLU A 610 -15.24 15.40 14.41
CA GLU A 610 -14.59 16.46 13.63
C GLU A 610 -13.15 16.65 14.12
N GLY A 611 -12.29 17.20 13.27
CA GLY A 611 -10.87 17.44 13.56
C GLY A 611 -9.97 17.30 12.33
N HIS A 612 -8.66 17.45 12.52
CA HIS A 612 -7.66 17.32 11.47
C HIS A 612 -6.68 16.20 11.82
N VAL A 613 -6.51 15.25 10.91
CA VAL A 613 -5.60 14.11 11.10
C VAL A 613 -4.37 14.26 10.22
N GLY A 614 -3.20 14.06 10.82
CA GLY A 614 -1.92 13.87 10.13
C GLY A 614 -1.37 12.49 10.44
N LEU A 615 -1.06 11.70 9.42
CA LEU A 615 -0.64 10.31 9.57
C LEU A 615 0.61 10.02 8.72
N SER A 616 1.51 9.22 9.28
CA SER A 616 2.66 8.65 8.59
C SER A 616 2.73 7.15 8.85
N GLY A 617 3.09 6.35 7.84
CA GLY A 617 3.13 4.91 8.02
C GLY A 617 3.89 4.19 6.93
N THR A 618 4.14 2.89 7.16
CA THR A 618 4.71 2.00 6.15
C THR A 618 3.78 0.82 5.94
N LEU A 619 3.50 0.51 4.69
CA LEU A 619 2.68 -0.61 4.25
C LEU A 619 3.54 -1.54 3.38
N PHE A 620 3.66 -2.80 3.80
CA PHE A 620 4.32 -3.86 3.05
C PHE A 620 3.26 -4.75 2.37
N LEU A 621 3.38 -4.89 1.05
CA LEU A 621 2.44 -5.64 0.21
C LEU A 621 3.21 -6.56 -0.75
N PRO A 622 3.01 -7.89 -0.70
CA PRO A 622 3.47 -8.76 -1.77
C PRO A 622 2.60 -8.59 -3.01
N LEU A 623 3.22 -8.25 -4.15
CA LEU A 623 2.53 -7.98 -5.42
C LEU A 623 2.03 -9.27 -6.08
N LYS A 624 0.85 -9.74 -5.65
CA LYS A 624 0.21 -10.96 -6.16
C LYS A 624 -1.29 -10.82 -6.40
N LYS A 625 -1.87 -11.77 -7.13
CA LYS A 625 -3.32 -11.81 -7.36
C LYS A 625 -4.03 -12.22 -6.06
N LYS A 626 -5.15 -11.54 -5.74
CA LYS A 626 -6.00 -11.84 -4.58
C LYS A 626 -5.23 -11.82 -3.24
N LEU A 627 -4.46 -10.75 -3.01
CA LEU A 627 -3.79 -10.49 -1.74
C LEU A 627 -4.81 -10.52 -0.59
N LYS A 628 -4.54 -11.34 0.44
CA LYS A 628 -5.36 -11.38 1.66
C LYS A 628 -4.84 -10.36 2.67
N PHE A 629 -5.72 -9.87 3.54
CA PHE A 629 -5.35 -8.94 4.63
C PHE A 629 -4.26 -9.51 5.54
N GLU A 630 -4.35 -10.80 5.88
CA GLU A 630 -3.38 -11.56 6.69
C GLU A 630 -1.96 -11.60 6.12
N GLU A 631 -1.79 -11.29 4.83
CA GLU A 631 -0.51 -11.31 4.12
C GLU A 631 0.08 -9.90 3.96
N THR A 632 -0.60 -8.89 4.53
CA THR A 632 -0.17 -7.50 4.56
C THR A 632 0.38 -7.16 5.94
N GLN A 633 1.41 -6.32 5.97
CA GLN A 633 1.95 -5.79 7.23
C GLN A 633 1.93 -4.28 7.11
N PHE A 634 1.45 -3.60 8.14
CA PHE A 634 1.46 -2.14 8.16
C PHE A 634 1.68 -1.64 9.57
N HIS A 635 2.24 -0.45 9.66
CA HIS A 635 2.25 0.33 10.89
C HIS A 635 2.07 1.80 10.52
N PHE A 636 1.32 2.51 11.35
CA PHE A 636 1.17 3.94 11.21
C PHE A 636 1.18 4.62 12.57
N LEU A 637 1.62 5.88 12.55
CA LEU A 637 1.58 6.82 13.65
C LEU A 637 1.02 8.13 13.11
N GLY A 638 0.15 8.74 13.88
CA GLY A 638 -0.47 10.00 13.52
C GLY A 638 -0.93 10.78 14.74
N GLU A 639 -1.38 11.99 14.48
CA GLU A 639 -1.97 12.90 15.45
C GLU A 639 -3.30 13.40 14.88
N ILE A 640 -4.30 13.54 15.74
CA ILE A 640 -5.56 14.23 15.42
C ILE A 640 -5.60 15.49 16.28
N ASP A 641 -5.63 16.65 15.65
CA ASP A 641 -5.76 17.95 16.30
C ASP A 641 -7.22 18.44 16.25
N ASP A 642 -7.60 19.24 17.25
CA ASP A 642 -8.90 19.91 17.38
C ASP A 642 -10.10 18.95 17.30
N VAL A 643 -10.05 17.86 18.06
CA VAL A 643 -11.08 16.82 18.04
C VAL A 643 -12.33 17.30 18.77
N GLN A 644 -13.48 17.18 18.12
CA GLN A 644 -14.79 17.43 18.73
C GLN A 644 -15.82 16.40 18.28
N SER A 645 -16.66 15.94 19.19
CA SER A 645 -17.77 15.03 18.89
C SER A 645 -18.93 15.18 19.87
N ASP A 646 -20.15 15.24 19.36
CA ASP A 646 -21.41 15.09 20.11
C ASP A 646 -22.08 13.73 19.88
N ARG A 647 -21.40 12.82 19.15
CA ARG A 647 -21.94 11.52 18.70
C ARG A 647 -21.20 10.31 19.24
N LEU A 648 -19.94 10.45 19.66
CA LEU A 648 -19.16 9.36 20.24
C LEU A 648 -19.83 8.82 21.52
N VAL A 649 -20.40 9.71 22.33
CA VAL A 649 -21.21 9.36 23.50
C VAL A 649 -22.55 10.09 23.39
N PRO A 650 -23.67 9.39 23.10
CA PRO A 650 -24.97 10.03 22.90
C PRO A 650 -25.37 10.92 24.08
N GLY A 651 -25.68 12.19 23.80
CA GLY A 651 -26.11 13.16 24.81
C GLY A 651 -24.98 13.93 25.50
N PHE A 652 -23.71 13.66 25.16
CA PHE A 652 -22.53 14.31 25.74
C PHE A 652 -21.56 14.78 24.65
N SER A 653 -20.87 15.89 24.93
CA SER A 653 -19.80 16.39 24.06
C SER A 653 -18.46 15.84 24.55
N VAL A 654 -17.63 15.36 23.63
CA VAL A 654 -16.24 14.98 23.88
C VAL A 654 -15.34 15.86 23.02
N ALA A 655 -14.29 16.40 23.61
CA ALA A 655 -13.30 17.20 22.87
C ALA A 655 -11.88 16.92 23.34
N ALA A 656 -10.90 17.10 22.46
CA ALA A 656 -9.48 17.01 22.78
C ALA A 656 -8.66 17.91 21.86
N ASP A 657 -7.69 18.63 22.41
CA ASP A 657 -6.81 19.49 21.61
C ASP A 657 -5.93 18.63 20.68
N ARG A 658 -5.46 17.49 21.19
CA ARG A 658 -4.62 16.54 20.44
C ARG A 658 -4.80 15.11 20.94
N LEU A 659 -4.97 14.19 20.00
CA LEU A 659 -4.94 12.74 20.23
C LEU A 659 -3.82 12.10 19.41
N GLU A 660 -3.09 11.16 19.99
CA GLU A 660 -2.15 10.29 19.28
C GLU A 660 -2.90 9.09 18.71
N VAL A 661 -2.56 8.70 17.48
CA VAL A 661 -3.12 7.53 16.80
C VAL A 661 -1.98 6.61 16.41
N THR A 662 -2.10 5.34 16.77
CA THR A 662 -1.19 4.29 16.32
C THR A 662 -1.99 3.11 15.79
N GLY A 663 -1.39 2.34 14.88
CA GLY A 663 -2.02 1.09 14.47
C GLY A 663 -1.11 0.21 13.66
N ASN A 664 -1.45 -1.07 13.65
CA ASN A 664 -0.77 -2.13 12.91
C ASN A 664 -1.78 -3.22 12.49
N GLU A 665 -1.33 -4.34 11.94
CA GLU A 665 -2.21 -5.42 11.47
C GLU A 665 -3.09 -6.09 12.56
N THR A 666 -2.84 -5.81 13.85
CA THR A 666 -3.55 -6.41 14.98
C THR A 666 -4.49 -5.46 15.72
N GLU A 667 -4.14 -4.17 15.82
CA GLU A 667 -4.95 -3.19 16.55
C GLU A 667 -4.77 -1.76 16.00
N VAL A 668 -5.78 -0.93 16.25
CA VAL A 668 -5.73 0.54 16.15
C VAL A 668 -5.94 1.10 17.56
N ALA A 669 -5.11 2.06 17.97
CA ALA A 669 -5.21 2.72 19.25
C ALA A 669 -5.24 4.25 19.09
N VAL A 670 -6.13 4.91 19.84
CA VAL A 670 -6.22 6.37 19.93
C VAL A 670 -6.10 6.76 21.40
N SER A 671 -5.15 7.62 21.74
CA SER A 671 -4.89 8.02 23.12
C SER A 671 -4.62 9.51 23.27
N GLY A 672 -5.07 10.09 24.38
CA GLY A 672 -4.73 11.46 24.70
C GLY A 672 -5.53 12.02 25.87
N ASP A 673 -5.27 13.28 26.17
CA ASP A 673 -5.99 14.06 27.15
C ASP A 673 -7.13 14.82 26.46
N GLY A 674 -8.30 14.83 27.08
CA GLY A 674 -9.48 15.49 26.56
C GLY A 674 -10.45 15.89 27.67
N VAL A 675 -11.65 16.26 27.25
CA VAL A 675 -12.75 16.65 28.12
C VAL A 675 -14.03 15.92 27.71
N PHE A 676 -14.74 15.38 28.70
CA PHE A 676 -16.10 14.87 28.60
C PHE A 676 -17.04 15.92 29.22
N GLY A 677 -17.76 16.66 28.38
CA GLY A 677 -18.36 17.94 28.78
C GLY A 677 -17.28 18.88 29.30
N ASP A 678 -17.41 19.32 30.55
CA ASP A 678 -16.40 20.12 31.26
C ASP A 678 -15.43 19.29 32.15
N VAL A 679 -15.42 17.95 32.03
CA VAL A 679 -14.68 17.04 32.90
C VAL A 679 -13.42 16.50 32.21
N PRO A 680 -12.21 16.74 32.76
CA PRO A 680 -10.97 16.19 32.23
C PRO A 680 -10.98 14.66 32.25
N ILE A 681 -10.54 14.09 31.13
CA ILE A 681 -10.41 12.66 30.91
C ILE A 681 -9.10 12.40 30.15
N GLN A 682 -8.33 11.43 30.61
CA GLN A 682 -7.23 10.85 29.86
C GLN A 682 -7.63 9.44 29.49
N ALA A 683 -7.72 9.12 28.20
CA ALA A 683 -8.21 7.83 27.75
C ALA A 683 -7.41 7.27 26.58
N THR A 684 -7.42 5.95 26.46
CA THR A 684 -6.93 5.17 25.33
C THR A 684 -8.04 4.27 24.85
N TRP A 685 -8.50 4.46 23.62
CA TRP A 685 -9.36 3.54 22.90
C TRP A 685 -8.52 2.57 22.08
N ARG A 686 -8.85 1.27 22.12
CA ARG A 686 -8.23 0.21 21.32
C ARG A 686 -9.28 -0.57 20.56
N GLN A 687 -9.07 -0.75 19.26
CA GLN A 687 -9.86 -1.60 18.40
C GLN A 687 -8.99 -2.70 17.79
N PRO A 688 -9.18 -3.97 18.21
CA PRO A 688 -8.61 -5.10 17.52
C PRO A 688 -9.09 -5.18 16.06
N ILE A 689 -8.19 -5.46 15.13
CA ILE A 689 -8.49 -5.62 13.70
C ILE A 689 -7.88 -6.92 13.14
N GLY A 690 -8.39 -7.40 12.00
CA GLY A 690 -7.91 -8.64 11.36
C GLY A 690 -8.64 -9.94 11.77
N GLY A 691 -9.61 -9.88 12.68
CA GLY A 691 -10.50 -11.01 12.99
C GLY A 691 -11.57 -11.27 11.91
N THR A 692 -12.02 -12.52 11.78
CA THR A 692 -13.14 -12.92 10.91
C THR A 692 -14.51 -12.65 11.53
N GLU A 693 -14.55 -12.35 12.84
CA GLU A 693 -15.74 -12.02 13.61
C GLU A 693 -15.62 -10.60 14.19
N PRO A 694 -16.75 -9.90 14.46
CA PRO A 694 -16.73 -8.61 15.14
C PRO A 694 -16.06 -8.70 16.52
N GLN A 695 -14.98 -7.96 16.72
CA GLN A 695 -14.26 -7.90 18.01
C GLN A 695 -14.69 -6.66 18.79
N ARG A 696 -14.71 -6.76 20.13
CA ARG A 696 -15.01 -5.62 21.01
C ARG A 696 -13.86 -4.62 20.99
N SER A 697 -14.19 -3.33 21.04
CA SER A 697 -13.23 -2.28 21.38
C SER A 697 -13.22 -2.02 22.88
N GLU A 698 -12.11 -1.50 23.38
CA GLU A 698 -11.91 -1.18 24.79
C GLU A 698 -11.47 0.28 24.93
N VAL A 699 -12.12 1.04 25.81
CA VAL A 699 -11.65 2.37 26.26
C VAL A 699 -11.15 2.22 27.68
N THR A 700 -9.89 2.53 27.94
CA THR A 700 -9.30 2.55 29.28
C THR A 700 -8.77 3.94 29.60
N GLY A 701 -8.81 4.38 30.86
CA GLY A 701 -8.35 5.72 31.18
C GLY A 701 -8.60 6.16 32.61
N GLN A 702 -8.34 7.44 32.86
CA GLN A 702 -8.62 8.13 34.10
C GLN A 702 -9.55 9.31 33.83
N ILE A 703 -10.64 9.38 34.60
CA ILE A 703 -11.57 10.52 34.58
C ILE A 703 -11.57 11.22 35.93
N GLU A 704 -11.78 12.52 35.95
CA GLU A 704 -11.95 13.23 37.21
C GLU A 704 -13.26 12.84 37.92
N LEU A 705 -13.14 12.41 39.18
CA LEU A 705 -14.25 12.21 40.09
C LEU A 705 -14.50 13.47 40.92
N SER A 706 -15.55 14.23 40.59
CA SER A 706 -15.88 15.49 41.23
C SER A 706 -17.35 15.91 41.06
N PRO A 707 -17.80 17.01 41.68
CA PRO A 707 -19.17 17.51 41.51
C PRO A 707 -19.51 17.88 40.07
N ARG A 708 -18.52 18.29 39.25
CA ARG A 708 -18.77 18.57 37.83
C ARG A 708 -19.11 17.29 37.06
N LEU A 709 -18.43 16.17 37.31
CA LEU A 709 -18.78 14.89 36.70
C LEU A 709 -20.21 14.47 37.05
N MET A 710 -20.60 14.64 38.32
CA MET A 710 -21.96 14.32 38.76
C MET A 710 -23.03 15.22 38.13
N THR A 711 -22.65 16.47 37.82
CA THR A 711 -23.51 17.45 37.13
C THR A 711 -23.66 17.08 35.66
N GLU A 712 -22.55 16.76 34.97
CA GLU A 712 -22.56 16.31 33.58
C GLU A 712 -23.42 15.07 33.41
N LEU A 713 -23.21 14.04 34.24
CA LEU A 713 -23.98 12.79 34.22
C LEU A 713 -25.45 12.96 34.67
N LYS A 714 -25.86 14.15 35.12
CA LYS A 714 -27.19 14.42 35.67
C LYS A 714 -27.59 13.46 36.81
N ALA A 715 -26.61 13.02 37.61
CA ALA A 715 -26.78 11.96 38.61
C ALA A 715 -27.69 12.33 39.79
N GLY A 716 -28.10 13.60 39.92
CA GLY A 716 -29.10 14.02 40.91
C GLY A 716 -28.64 13.95 42.37
N LEU A 717 -27.33 13.97 42.64
CA LEU A 717 -26.79 13.89 44.00
C LEU A 717 -27.12 15.17 44.81
N PRO A 718 -27.58 15.05 46.07
CA PRO A 718 -27.82 16.21 46.95
C PRO A 718 -26.56 17.07 47.14
N GLN A 719 -26.78 18.40 47.26
CA GLN A 719 -25.68 19.34 47.49
C GLN A 719 -24.89 18.99 48.76
N GLY A 720 -23.57 18.86 48.62
CA GLY A 720 -22.66 18.56 49.73
C GLY A 720 -22.39 17.07 49.97
N MET A 721 -23.07 16.15 49.28
CA MET A 721 -22.82 14.70 49.39
C MET A 721 -21.46 14.30 48.79
N LEU A 722 -21.04 14.94 47.70
CA LEU A 722 -19.72 14.80 47.08
C LEU A 722 -19.12 16.20 46.88
N THR A 723 -17.90 16.40 47.36
CA THR A 723 -17.11 17.64 47.15
C THR A 723 -15.63 17.30 46.99
N GLY A 724 -14.82 18.26 46.51
CA GLY A 724 -13.41 18.01 46.19
C GLY A 724 -13.21 17.39 44.81
N GLN A 725 -12.00 16.94 44.54
CA GLN A 725 -11.57 16.40 43.25
C GLN A 725 -10.66 15.20 43.49
N GLY A 726 -10.91 14.10 42.79
CA GLY A 726 -10.04 12.92 42.73
C GLY A 726 -10.10 12.29 41.35
N THR A 727 -9.55 11.09 41.19
CA THR A 727 -9.52 10.37 39.92
C THR A 727 -10.20 9.02 40.04
N ALA A 728 -10.79 8.56 38.94
CA ALA A 728 -11.31 7.21 38.80
C ALA A 728 -10.72 6.57 37.54
N ASP A 729 -10.14 5.38 37.69
CA ASP A 729 -9.77 4.54 36.56
C ASP A 729 -11.05 3.98 35.95
N ILE A 730 -11.17 4.03 34.62
CA ILE A 730 -12.33 3.53 33.87
C ILE A 730 -11.88 2.51 32.83
N ALA A 731 -12.72 1.49 32.61
CA ALA A 731 -12.63 0.60 31.46
C ALA A 731 -14.03 0.36 30.87
N LEU A 732 -14.19 0.62 29.58
CA LEU A 732 -15.45 0.50 28.84
C LEU A 732 -15.27 -0.43 27.64
N GLU A 733 -15.99 -1.54 27.62
CA GLU A 733 -16.02 -2.48 26.50
C GLU A 733 -17.23 -2.18 25.59
N ILE A 734 -17.00 -2.04 24.28
CA ILE A 734 -18.03 -1.63 23.30
C ILE A 734 -18.07 -2.64 22.14
N GLY A 735 -19.28 -2.94 21.63
CA GLY A 735 -19.48 -3.69 20.39
C GLY A 735 -19.77 -5.20 20.55
N ALA A 736 -19.60 -5.94 19.45
CA ALA A 736 -19.85 -7.39 19.34
C ALA A 736 -21.28 -7.88 19.71
N GLY A 737 -22.31 -7.05 19.49
CA GLY A 737 -23.72 -7.45 19.66
C GLY A 737 -24.21 -7.53 21.11
N THR A 738 -23.44 -7.01 22.06
CA THR A 738 -23.78 -6.96 23.49
C THR A 738 -23.76 -5.53 24.01
N PRO A 739 -24.58 -5.17 25.01
CA PRO A 739 -24.56 -3.84 25.60
C PRO A 739 -23.17 -3.48 26.16
N PRO A 740 -22.69 -2.24 25.97
CA PRO A 740 -21.43 -1.79 26.53
C PRO A 740 -21.38 -1.92 28.06
N LYS A 741 -20.23 -2.34 28.58
CA LYS A 741 -19.99 -2.49 30.02
C LYS A 741 -18.92 -1.52 30.48
N LEU A 742 -19.27 -0.69 31.46
CA LEU A 742 -18.38 0.25 32.12
C LEU A 742 -17.97 -0.32 33.48
N THR A 743 -16.68 -0.35 33.75
CA THR A 743 -16.13 -0.54 35.09
C THR A 743 -15.38 0.73 35.50
N ALA A 744 -15.52 1.13 36.75
CA ALA A 744 -14.79 2.27 37.29
C ALA A 744 -14.29 1.99 38.71
N SER A 745 -13.08 2.45 39.05
CA SER A 745 -12.53 2.32 40.40
C SER A 745 -11.80 3.58 40.85
N SER A 746 -11.91 3.90 42.14
CA SER A 746 -11.22 5.07 42.74
C SER A 746 -10.76 4.76 44.17
N ASP A 747 -9.60 5.32 44.55
CA ASP A 747 -9.13 5.34 45.94
C ASP A 747 -9.75 6.48 46.77
N LEU A 748 -10.59 7.30 46.11
CA LEU A 748 -11.27 8.47 46.63
C LEU A 748 -10.33 9.52 47.24
N ALA A 749 -9.03 9.50 46.94
CA ALA A 749 -8.09 10.52 47.42
C ALA A 749 -8.54 11.91 46.93
N GLY A 750 -8.54 12.91 47.82
CA GLY A 750 -9.00 14.28 47.50
C GLY A 750 -10.53 14.45 47.42
N VAL A 751 -11.30 13.36 47.31
CA VAL A 751 -12.77 13.39 47.32
C VAL A 751 -13.28 13.38 48.76
N SER A 752 -14.21 14.26 49.05
CA SER A 752 -14.97 14.29 50.31
C SER A 752 -16.38 13.76 50.07
N LEU A 753 -16.80 12.79 50.87
CA LEU A 753 -18.14 12.21 50.85
C LEU A 753 -18.83 12.46 52.19
N ALA A 754 -20.13 12.73 52.19
CA ALA A 754 -20.88 12.95 53.43
C ALA A 754 -22.31 12.42 53.34
N ILE A 755 -22.79 11.86 54.44
CA ILE A 755 -24.21 11.55 54.68
C ILE A 755 -24.58 12.28 55.98
N PRO A 756 -24.93 13.57 55.90
CA PRO A 756 -25.15 14.42 57.07
C PRO A 756 -26.18 13.86 58.06
N GLU A 757 -27.23 13.21 57.56
CA GLU A 757 -28.33 12.63 58.34
C GLU A 757 -27.83 11.51 59.27
N LEU A 758 -26.82 10.76 58.83
CA LEU A 758 -26.20 9.67 59.59
C LEU A 758 -24.92 10.10 60.32
N GLY A 759 -24.59 11.41 60.29
CA GLY A 759 -23.38 11.94 60.91
C GLY A 759 -22.07 11.42 60.29
N TRP A 760 -22.14 10.76 59.12
CA TRP A 760 -20.98 10.18 58.46
C TRP A 760 -20.32 11.15 57.50
N ARG A 761 -18.99 11.19 57.52
CA ARG A 761 -18.18 11.99 56.59
C ARG A 761 -16.83 11.34 56.34
N LYS A 762 -16.47 11.22 55.06
CA LYS A 762 -15.11 11.00 54.58
C LYS A 762 -14.49 12.35 54.21
N GLY A 763 -13.38 12.72 54.86
CA GLY A 763 -12.63 13.93 54.52
C GLY A 763 -11.74 13.75 53.29
N PRO A 764 -11.22 14.86 52.70
CA PRO A 764 -10.39 14.77 51.50
C PRO A 764 -9.00 14.19 51.79
N GLY A 765 -8.53 14.25 53.04
CA GLY A 765 -7.25 13.69 53.48
C GLY A 765 -7.29 12.22 53.90
N SER A 766 -8.44 11.54 53.75
CA SER A 766 -8.60 10.10 54.01
C SER A 766 -8.93 9.38 52.72
N THR A 767 -8.39 8.18 52.49
CA THR A 767 -8.67 7.34 51.30
C THR A 767 -9.82 6.36 51.57
N GLY A 768 -10.28 5.68 50.53
CA GLY A 768 -11.26 4.61 50.57
C GLY A 768 -11.15 3.76 49.31
N THR A 769 -12.12 2.88 49.07
CA THR A 769 -12.25 2.17 47.79
C THR A 769 -13.65 2.32 47.26
N MET A 770 -13.76 2.71 45.99
CA MET A 770 -15.00 2.72 45.23
C MET A 770 -14.81 1.83 44.01
N LYS A 771 -15.79 0.97 43.74
CA LYS A 771 -15.89 0.20 42.49
C LYS A 771 -17.30 0.31 41.95
N VAL A 772 -17.41 0.49 40.63
CA VAL A 772 -18.68 0.58 39.91
C VAL A 772 -18.62 -0.35 38.72
N GLU A 773 -19.64 -1.18 38.56
CA GLU A 773 -19.92 -1.93 37.32
C GLU A 773 -21.28 -1.48 36.79
N ALA A 774 -21.31 -1.03 35.55
CA ALA A 774 -22.51 -0.54 34.90
C ALA A 774 -22.66 -1.12 33.49
N THR A 775 -23.91 -1.42 33.13
CA THR A 775 -24.31 -1.82 31.77
C THR A 775 -25.04 -0.64 31.12
N LEU A 776 -24.58 -0.25 29.94
CA LEU A 776 -25.07 0.89 29.16
C LEU A 776 -25.99 0.37 28.04
N ASP A 777 -27.23 -0.01 28.36
CA ASP A 777 -28.26 -0.35 27.35
C ASP A 777 -29.21 0.82 27.07
N GLU A 778 -30.44 0.57 26.60
CA GLU A 778 -31.46 1.63 26.44
C GLU A 778 -31.72 2.39 27.75
N ASN A 779 -31.54 1.74 28.90
CA ASN A 779 -31.55 2.33 30.23
C ASN A 779 -30.19 2.10 30.91
N LEU A 780 -29.56 3.17 31.41
CA LEU A 780 -28.37 3.04 32.25
C LEU A 780 -28.69 2.15 33.46
N ARG A 781 -27.88 1.12 33.73
CA ARG A 781 -28.00 0.29 34.92
C ARG A 781 -26.64 0.17 35.59
N VAL A 782 -26.56 0.50 36.88
CA VAL A 782 -25.39 0.18 37.71
C VAL A 782 -25.67 -1.17 38.35
N ASP A 783 -24.98 -2.19 37.86
CA ASP A 783 -25.09 -3.56 38.34
C ASP A 783 -24.53 -3.71 39.75
N GLU A 784 -23.40 -3.04 40.01
CA GLU A 784 -22.73 -3.07 41.31
C GLU A 784 -22.04 -1.73 41.61
N LEU A 785 -22.26 -1.21 42.82
CA LEU A 785 -21.54 -0.10 43.43
C LEU A 785 -21.03 -0.59 44.78
N VAL A 786 -19.71 -0.74 44.93
CA VAL A 786 -19.06 -1.04 46.20
C VAL A 786 -18.35 0.19 46.71
N LEU A 787 -18.61 0.56 47.96
CA LEU A 787 -17.95 1.68 48.64
C LEU A 787 -17.50 1.24 50.04
N ASP A 788 -16.20 1.33 50.29
CA ASP A 788 -15.59 1.16 51.63
C ASP A 788 -14.75 2.40 51.97
N ALA A 789 -15.24 3.21 52.90
CA ALA A 789 -14.58 4.46 53.29
C ALA A 789 -15.00 4.94 54.68
N ALA A 790 -14.03 5.36 55.49
CA ALA A 790 -14.28 6.02 56.79
C ALA A 790 -15.33 5.29 57.67
N GLY A 791 -15.31 3.95 57.69
CA GLY A 791 -16.23 3.12 58.48
C GLY A 791 -17.59 2.86 57.84
N LEU A 792 -17.86 3.36 56.63
CA LEU A 792 -19.00 2.96 55.79
C LEU A 792 -18.56 1.84 54.85
N ARG A 793 -19.28 0.72 54.83
CA ARG A 793 -19.16 -0.36 53.84
C ARG A 793 -20.51 -0.62 53.22
N THR A 794 -20.60 -0.54 51.90
CA THR A 794 -21.88 -0.75 51.22
C THR A 794 -21.69 -1.36 49.85
N SER A 795 -22.65 -2.20 49.45
CA SER A 795 -22.81 -2.75 48.10
C SER A 795 -24.22 -2.45 47.63
N ALA A 796 -24.37 -1.84 46.46
CA ALA A 796 -25.64 -1.41 45.93
C ALA A 796 -25.76 -1.68 44.42
N SER A 797 -26.99 -1.81 43.93
CA SER A 797 -27.33 -1.71 42.50
C SER A 797 -28.24 -0.51 42.27
N ILE A 798 -28.15 0.12 41.11
CA ILE A 798 -28.95 1.31 40.75
C ILE A 798 -29.60 1.09 39.40
N SER A 799 -30.90 1.34 39.34
CA SER A 799 -31.68 1.37 38.10
C SER A 799 -32.16 2.79 37.83
N PHE A 800 -32.19 3.17 36.56
CA PHE A 800 -32.57 4.51 36.10
C PHE A 800 -33.80 4.43 35.19
N ASP A 801 -34.64 5.46 35.22
CA ASP A 801 -35.82 5.64 34.37
C ASP A 801 -35.98 7.14 34.03
N ASP A 802 -36.33 7.46 32.79
CA ASP A 802 -36.53 8.83 32.25
C ASP A 802 -35.47 9.88 32.68
N GLY A 803 -34.19 9.47 32.71
CA GLY A 803 -33.07 10.35 33.05
C GLY A 803 -32.84 10.62 34.54
N GLY A 804 -33.55 9.93 35.45
CA GLY A 804 -33.31 9.93 36.90
C GLY A 804 -33.13 8.51 37.46
N PHE A 805 -32.70 8.37 38.72
CA PHE A 805 -32.71 7.04 39.35
C PHE A 805 -34.16 6.63 39.67
N ASP A 806 -34.51 5.37 39.41
CA ASP A 806 -35.78 4.75 39.84
C ASP A 806 -35.58 4.11 41.22
N ARG A 807 -34.58 3.24 41.35
CA ARG A 807 -34.33 2.47 42.57
C ARG A 807 -32.85 2.28 42.82
N VAL A 808 -32.44 2.50 44.07
CA VAL A 808 -31.14 2.11 44.62
C VAL A 808 -31.38 0.97 45.60
N GLN A 809 -30.81 -0.20 45.35
CA GLN A 809 -30.95 -1.37 46.22
C GLN A 809 -29.60 -1.67 46.88
N PHE A 810 -29.50 -1.42 48.18
CA PHE A 810 -28.36 -1.77 49.01
C PHE A 810 -28.49 -3.22 49.49
N SER A 811 -27.64 -4.10 48.95
CA SER A 811 -27.51 -5.48 49.44
C SER A 811 -26.88 -5.50 50.85
N SER A 812 -25.98 -4.56 51.12
CA SER A 812 -25.46 -4.24 52.44
C SER A 812 -25.22 -2.75 52.60
N PHE A 813 -25.52 -2.23 53.79
CA PHE A 813 -25.22 -0.88 54.23
C PHE A 813 -24.78 -0.94 55.70
N ASP A 814 -23.47 -0.99 55.90
CA ASP A 814 -22.83 -1.09 57.19
C ASP A 814 -22.15 0.24 57.55
N LEU A 815 -22.53 0.83 58.68
CA LEU A 815 -21.98 2.09 59.15
C LEU A 815 -21.49 1.97 60.59
N GLY A 816 -20.16 2.01 60.75
CA GLY A 816 -19.50 1.83 62.04
C GLY A 816 -19.91 0.53 62.72
N ASP A 817 -20.09 0.58 64.05
CA ASP A 817 -20.48 -0.58 64.86
C ASP A 817 -21.96 -0.54 65.28
N TRP A 818 -22.78 0.28 64.61
CA TRP A 818 -24.15 0.54 65.05
C TRP A 818 -25.24 0.29 63.99
N LEU A 819 -24.90 0.20 62.71
CA LEU A 819 -25.87 -0.06 61.64
C LEU A 819 -25.30 -1.08 60.66
N ALA A 820 -26.06 -2.12 60.37
CA ALA A 820 -25.74 -3.11 59.34
C ALA A 820 -27.04 -3.66 58.75
N VAL A 821 -27.47 -3.08 57.62
CA VAL A 821 -28.81 -3.32 57.06
C VAL A 821 -28.81 -3.41 55.54
N PRO A 822 -29.57 -4.33 54.93
CA PRO A 822 -30.00 -4.18 53.54
C PRO A 822 -31.10 -3.10 53.47
N ALA A 823 -31.03 -2.23 52.47
CA ALA A 823 -31.96 -1.11 52.31
C ALA A 823 -32.30 -0.84 50.83
N GLU A 824 -33.40 -0.15 50.59
CA GLU A 824 -33.78 0.36 49.27
C GLU A 824 -34.13 1.84 49.36
N LEU A 825 -33.71 2.62 48.37
CA LEU A 825 -34.25 3.93 48.07
C LEU A 825 -35.12 3.80 46.81
N VAL A 826 -36.37 4.23 46.90
CA VAL A 826 -37.33 4.15 45.81
C VAL A 826 -37.79 5.55 45.45
N ASN A 827 -37.61 5.93 44.19
CA ASN A 827 -38.15 7.17 43.68
C ASN A 827 -39.67 7.05 43.55
N SER A 828 -40.41 7.86 44.31
CA SER A 828 -41.88 7.87 44.32
C SER A 828 -42.48 9.05 43.55
N GLY A 829 -41.68 9.77 42.74
CA GLY A 829 -42.09 10.96 42.00
C GLY A 829 -42.12 12.26 42.83
N GLY A 830 -41.67 12.21 44.09
CA GLY A 830 -41.47 13.36 44.97
C GLY A 830 -40.02 13.88 44.98
N ALA A 831 -39.76 14.98 45.69
CA ALA A 831 -38.42 15.59 45.77
C ALA A 831 -37.39 14.80 46.60
N VAL A 832 -37.82 13.79 47.37
CA VAL A 832 -36.97 12.94 48.23
C VAL A 832 -37.44 11.48 48.10
N PRO A 833 -36.53 10.50 47.91
CA PRO A 833 -36.92 9.09 47.73
C PRO A 833 -37.41 8.45 49.03
N ASP A 834 -38.35 7.51 48.90
CA ASP A 834 -38.79 6.68 50.02
C ASP A 834 -37.70 5.69 50.43
N ILE A 835 -37.55 5.46 51.73
CA ILE A 835 -36.50 4.62 52.31
C ILE A 835 -37.15 3.34 52.85
N ARG A 836 -36.62 2.18 52.48
CA ARG A 836 -37.04 0.88 53.01
C ARG A 836 -35.84 0.15 53.60
N VAL A 837 -35.88 -0.17 54.89
CA VAL A 837 -34.91 -1.06 55.53
C VAL A 837 -35.52 -2.46 55.56
N LEU A 838 -34.83 -3.45 55.00
CA LEU A 838 -35.41 -4.77 54.72
C LEU A 838 -35.08 -5.84 55.77
N GLY A 839 -34.11 -5.58 56.64
CA GLY A 839 -33.67 -6.49 57.69
C GLY A 839 -32.45 -5.96 58.42
N GLY A 840 -31.68 -6.85 59.04
CA GLY A 840 -30.39 -6.52 59.65
C GLY A 840 -30.49 -6.01 61.08
N VAL A 841 -29.42 -5.35 61.53
CA VAL A 841 -29.24 -4.95 62.92
C VAL A 841 -28.95 -3.47 63.07
N MET A 842 -29.55 -2.86 64.08
CA MET A 842 -29.29 -1.47 64.47
C MET A 842 -29.08 -1.39 65.99
N ASN A 843 -28.01 -0.71 66.42
CA ASN A 843 -27.70 -0.49 67.83
C ASN A 843 -27.90 0.98 68.20
N LEU A 844 -29.06 1.28 68.78
CA LEU A 844 -29.45 2.64 69.11
C LEU A 844 -28.54 3.27 70.18
N ALA A 845 -27.98 2.45 71.09
CA ALA A 845 -27.10 2.92 72.15
C ALA A 845 -25.74 3.44 71.64
N ARG A 846 -25.33 3.01 70.44
CA ARG A 846 -24.08 3.43 69.77
C ARG A 846 -24.32 4.30 68.54
N ALA A 847 -25.58 4.63 68.25
CA ALA A 847 -25.94 5.35 67.05
C ALA A 847 -25.44 6.80 67.09
N THR A 848 -24.76 7.22 66.03
CA THR A 848 -24.22 8.57 65.86
C THR A 848 -25.04 9.32 64.82
N PHE A 849 -26.32 9.57 65.11
CA PHE A 849 -27.13 10.42 64.22
C PHE A 849 -26.56 11.83 64.18
N GLY A 850 -26.54 12.44 62.99
CA GLY A 850 -26.09 13.82 62.85
C GLY A 850 -27.03 14.77 63.61
N SER A 851 -26.50 15.84 64.17
CA SER A 851 -27.33 16.98 64.55
C SER A 851 -27.80 17.62 63.23
N GLY A 852 -28.96 17.20 62.73
CA GLY A 852 -29.58 17.85 61.60
C GLY A 852 -29.61 19.36 61.88
N GLY A 853 -28.86 20.13 61.09
CA GLY A 853 -28.94 21.57 61.16
C GLY A 853 -30.40 21.94 60.95
N GLY A 854 -31.01 22.55 61.97
CA GLY A 854 -32.29 23.22 61.83
C GLY A 854 -32.11 24.38 60.85
N GLY A 855 -32.15 24.06 59.56
CA GLY A 855 -31.96 24.98 58.46
C GLY A 855 -33.15 24.89 57.52
N GLY A 856 -34.05 25.86 57.66
CA GLY A 856 -35.06 26.20 56.65
C GLY A 856 -36.32 25.35 56.66
N GLY A 857 -37.45 25.97 57.02
CA GLY A 857 -38.79 25.41 56.83
C GLY A 857 -39.13 25.28 55.35
N GLY A 858 -38.70 24.18 54.73
CA GLY A 858 -39.31 23.67 53.51
C GLY A 858 -40.59 22.93 53.87
N SER A 859 -41.73 23.42 53.42
CA SER A 859 -43.07 22.84 53.62
C SER A 859 -43.32 21.53 52.83
N GLY A 860 -42.26 20.77 52.53
CA GLY A 860 -42.34 19.51 51.80
C GLY A 860 -42.62 18.32 52.72
N ALA A 861 -43.38 17.34 52.22
CA ALA A 861 -43.50 16.05 52.90
C ALA A 861 -42.13 15.35 52.89
N GLY A 862 -41.63 14.98 54.08
CA GLY A 862 -40.42 14.15 54.22
C GLY A 862 -40.65 12.72 53.73
N PRO A 863 -39.58 11.97 53.44
CA PRO A 863 -39.70 10.63 52.87
C PRO A 863 -40.42 9.66 53.79
N ARG A 864 -41.14 8.71 53.18
CA ARG A 864 -41.66 7.55 53.90
C ARG A 864 -40.50 6.62 54.26
N LEU A 865 -40.49 6.14 55.50
CA LEU A 865 -39.46 5.25 56.03
C LEU A 865 -40.13 3.96 56.52
N ASP A 866 -40.09 2.89 55.72
CA ASP A 866 -40.51 1.56 56.13
C ASP A 866 -39.30 0.80 56.70
N VAL A 867 -39.40 0.27 57.93
CA VAL A 867 -38.27 -0.34 58.64
C VAL A 867 -38.62 -1.75 59.09
N ALA A 868 -37.95 -2.73 58.49
CA ALA A 868 -37.85 -4.09 59.00
C ALA A 868 -36.42 -4.32 59.51
N LEU A 869 -36.27 -4.75 60.76
CA LEU A 869 -34.99 -5.11 61.38
C LEU A 869 -35.12 -6.47 62.05
N ASP A 870 -34.10 -7.32 61.87
CA ASP A 870 -34.00 -8.57 62.61
C ASP A 870 -33.81 -8.30 64.10
N ARG A 871 -33.02 -7.25 64.42
CA ARG A 871 -32.73 -6.83 65.80
C ARG A 871 -32.42 -5.34 65.92
N LEU A 872 -33.23 -4.63 66.68
CA LEU A 872 -32.96 -3.29 67.18
C LEU A 872 -32.47 -3.37 68.65
N GLN A 873 -31.18 -3.15 68.89
CA GLN A 873 -30.61 -3.10 70.23
C GLN A 873 -30.90 -1.73 70.87
N VAL A 874 -31.58 -1.73 72.02
CA VAL A 874 -31.99 -0.50 72.73
C VAL A 874 -31.06 -0.22 73.92
N THR A 875 -30.77 -1.22 74.74
CA THR A 875 -29.79 -1.17 75.86
C THR A 875 -28.84 -2.36 75.78
N GLU A 876 -27.92 -2.60 76.72
CA GLU A 876 -27.09 -3.81 76.70
C GLU A 876 -27.89 -5.13 76.83
N THR A 877 -29.02 -5.09 77.55
CA THR A 877 -29.81 -6.29 77.91
C THR A 877 -31.14 -6.41 77.17
N VAL A 878 -31.61 -5.33 76.52
CA VAL A 878 -32.92 -5.27 75.85
C VAL A 878 -32.75 -4.98 74.36
N ALA A 879 -33.27 -5.89 73.53
CA ALA A 879 -33.41 -5.76 72.10
C ALA A 879 -34.85 -5.99 71.65
N LEU A 880 -35.27 -5.28 70.61
CA LEU A 880 -36.51 -5.50 69.89
C LEU A 880 -36.19 -6.32 68.63
N THR A 881 -36.62 -7.58 68.61
CA THR A 881 -36.38 -8.53 67.50
C THR A 881 -37.61 -8.62 66.60
N GLY A 882 -37.41 -8.83 65.29
CA GLY A 882 -38.49 -8.84 64.31
C GLY A 882 -39.24 -7.50 64.32
N PHE A 883 -38.48 -6.41 64.39
CA PHE A 883 -39.02 -5.06 64.43
C PHE A 883 -39.54 -4.69 63.06
N ASN A 884 -40.81 -4.29 62.97
CA ASN A 884 -41.45 -3.85 61.74
C ASN A 884 -42.24 -2.58 62.02
N GLY A 885 -41.95 -1.50 61.31
CA GLY A 885 -42.65 -0.22 61.46
C GLY A 885 -42.67 0.60 60.19
N ALA A 886 -43.66 1.49 60.09
CA ALA A 886 -43.80 2.44 58.99
C ALA A 886 -43.83 3.85 59.58
N PHE A 887 -42.88 4.68 59.14
CA PHE A 887 -42.62 5.99 59.69
C PHE A 887 -42.71 7.08 58.62
N GLN A 888 -43.15 8.26 59.03
CA GLN A 888 -43.00 9.50 58.30
C GLN A 888 -41.93 10.34 59.01
N THR A 889 -41.09 11.01 58.23
CA THR A 889 -39.95 11.78 58.75
C THR A 889 -40.19 13.29 58.71
N SER A 890 -41.31 13.75 58.14
CA SER A 890 -41.71 15.16 58.10
C SER A 890 -41.91 15.72 59.52
N GLY A 891 -41.04 16.65 59.95
CA GLY A 891 -41.10 17.24 61.28
C GLY A 891 -40.61 16.31 62.42
N GLY A 892 -39.92 15.22 62.07
CA GLY A 892 -39.41 14.18 62.99
C GLY A 892 -40.08 12.82 62.76
N VAL A 893 -39.54 11.77 63.38
CA VAL A 893 -39.99 10.38 63.17
C VAL A 893 -41.34 10.15 63.85
N ASN A 894 -42.37 9.83 63.05
CA ASN A 894 -43.71 9.50 63.53
C ASN A 894 -44.22 8.21 62.87
N GLY A 895 -44.63 7.21 63.65
CA GLY A 895 -45.12 5.95 63.09
C GLY A 895 -45.35 4.85 64.11
N ALA A 896 -46.12 3.85 63.71
CA ALA A 896 -46.38 2.66 64.52
C ALA A 896 -45.35 1.56 64.21
N PHE A 897 -45.05 0.71 65.19
CA PHE A 897 -44.23 -0.49 65.03
C PHE A 897 -44.75 -1.67 65.82
N THR A 898 -44.32 -2.86 65.41
CA THR A 898 -44.48 -4.12 66.15
C THR A 898 -43.13 -4.79 66.30
N ALA A 899 -42.88 -5.43 67.43
CA ALA A 899 -41.65 -6.20 67.66
C ALA A 899 -41.87 -7.27 68.74
N ALA A 900 -40.88 -8.12 68.97
CA ALA A 900 -40.79 -8.96 70.16
C ALA A 900 -39.62 -8.52 71.05
N VAL A 901 -39.80 -8.50 72.37
CA VAL A 901 -38.72 -8.18 73.31
C VAL A 901 -37.83 -9.41 73.45
N ASN A 902 -36.53 -9.28 73.13
CA ASN A 902 -35.52 -10.34 73.20
C ASN A 902 -35.98 -11.68 72.57
N GLY A 903 -36.75 -11.65 71.48
CA GLY A 903 -37.28 -12.84 70.79
C GLY A 903 -38.46 -13.55 71.48
N GLY A 904 -38.94 -13.02 72.60
CA GLY A 904 -40.00 -13.63 73.41
C GLY A 904 -41.37 -12.98 73.21
N ALA A 905 -41.70 -12.02 74.07
CA ALA A 905 -43.05 -11.45 74.15
C ALA A 905 -43.30 -10.37 73.09
N PRO A 906 -44.47 -10.38 72.40
CA PRO A 906 -44.81 -9.36 71.43
C PRO A 906 -45.17 -8.03 72.10
N VAL A 907 -44.76 -6.93 71.46
CA VAL A 907 -45.06 -5.55 71.83
C VAL A 907 -45.50 -4.77 70.60
N ARG A 908 -46.44 -3.85 70.79
CA ARG A 908 -46.82 -2.85 69.79
C ARG A 908 -46.42 -1.48 70.31
N GLY A 909 -45.88 -0.62 69.46
CA GLY A 909 -45.49 0.72 69.88
C GLY A 909 -45.79 1.80 68.85
N GLN A 910 -45.74 3.04 69.32
CA GLN A 910 -45.87 4.24 68.51
C GLN A 910 -44.71 5.17 68.85
N VAL A 911 -44.02 5.64 67.82
CA VAL A 911 -43.02 6.71 67.90
C VAL A 911 -43.67 8.02 67.50
N THR A 912 -43.44 9.07 68.27
CA THR A 912 -43.91 10.43 67.98
C THR A 912 -42.80 11.44 68.22
N PRO A 913 -42.67 12.47 67.37
CA PRO A 913 -41.66 13.49 67.53
C PRO A 913 -41.96 14.41 68.72
N ARG A 914 -40.95 14.69 69.54
CA ARG A 914 -40.99 15.56 70.73
C ARG A 914 -39.68 16.34 70.84
N GLU A 915 -39.75 17.67 70.71
CA GLU A 915 -38.59 18.58 70.83
C GLU A 915 -37.36 18.12 70.01
N GLY A 916 -37.59 17.67 68.77
CA GLY A 916 -36.54 17.18 67.88
C GLY A 916 -36.00 15.77 68.16
N ARG A 917 -36.63 15.02 69.09
CA ARG A 917 -36.29 13.63 69.43
C ARG A 917 -37.54 12.74 69.42
N SER A 918 -37.35 11.44 69.64
CA SER A 918 -38.42 10.45 69.57
C SER A 918 -38.96 10.10 70.96
N ALA A 919 -40.23 10.40 71.21
CA ALA A 919 -41.00 9.82 72.31
C ALA A 919 -41.60 8.49 71.86
N VAL A 920 -41.64 7.50 72.74
CA VAL A 920 -42.07 6.14 72.40
C VAL A 920 -43.13 5.67 73.39
N THR A 921 -44.23 5.13 72.88
CA THR A 921 -45.22 4.41 73.69
C THR A 921 -45.19 2.94 73.28
N LEU A 922 -45.19 2.02 74.26
CA LEU A 922 -45.22 0.57 74.05
C LEU A 922 -46.36 -0.05 74.84
N ARG A 923 -47.08 -0.99 74.22
CA ARG A 923 -48.16 -1.75 74.81
C ARG A 923 -48.01 -3.26 74.57
N SER A 924 -48.45 -4.06 75.53
CA SER A 924 -48.53 -5.53 75.41
C SER A 924 -49.69 -6.08 76.22
N GLU A 925 -50.24 -7.20 75.78
CA GLU A 925 -51.31 -7.95 76.47
C GLU A 925 -50.75 -8.95 77.51
N ASP A 926 -49.41 -9.11 77.59
CA ASP A 926 -48.74 -9.93 78.62
C ASP A 926 -47.47 -9.22 79.16
N ALA A 927 -47.68 -8.30 80.10
CA ALA A 927 -46.64 -7.61 80.85
C ALA A 927 -45.65 -8.58 81.51
N GLY A 928 -46.15 -9.70 82.05
CA GLY A 928 -45.31 -10.71 82.68
C GLY A 928 -44.37 -11.40 81.70
N ALA A 929 -44.81 -11.67 80.46
CA ALA A 929 -43.95 -12.18 79.40
C ALA A 929 -42.94 -11.11 78.93
N VAL A 930 -43.34 -9.84 78.81
CA VAL A 930 -42.43 -8.74 78.42
C VAL A 930 -41.31 -8.55 79.45
N LEU A 931 -41.65 -8.42 80.73
CA LEU A 931 -40.66 -8.23 81.81
C LEU A 931 -39.70 -9.41 81.95
N ARG A 932 -40.20 -10.64 81.72
CA ARG A 932 -39.38 -11.85 81.65
C ARG A 932 -38.40 -11.82 80.49
N SER A 933 -38.90 -11.49 79.30
CA SER A 933 -38.09 -11.45 78.09
C SER A 933 -37.03 -10.36 78.18
N ALA A 934 -37.36 -9.21 78.76
CA ALA A 934 -36.42 -8.12 79.06
C ALA A 934 -35.37 -8.47 80.15
N GLY A 935 -35.49 -9.61 80.83
CA GLY A 935 -34.59 -10.01 81.91
C GLY A 935 -34.71 -9.17 83.19
N MET A 936 -35.78 -8.37 83.32
CA MET A 936 -35.98 -7.45 84.44
C MET A 936 -36.59 -8.15 85.66
N ILE A 937 -37.69 -8.87 85.47
CA ILE A 937 -38.40 -9.61 86.55
C ILE A 937 -38.87 -10.95 85.98
N THR A 938 -38.37 -12.07 86.51
CA THR A 938 -38.69 -13.40 85.97
C THR A 938 -39.99 -13.99 86.52
N GLN A 939 -40.53 -13.36 87.55
CA GLN A 939 -41.62 -13.88 88.38
C GLN A 939 -43.01 -13.41 87.97
N ALA A 940 -43.11 -12.41 87.11
CA ALA A 940 -44.39 -11.89 86.64
C ALA A 940 -45.06 -12.83 85.61
N ARG A 941 -46.39 -12.94 85.64
CA ARG A 941 -47.22 -13.76 84.76
C ARG A 941 -48.49 -12.98 84.39
N GLY A 942 -48.76 -12.84 83.09
CA GLY A 942 -49.96 -12.16 82.57
C GLY A 942 -50.00 -10.65 82.86
N GLY A 943 -51.13 -10.04 82.53
CA GLY A 943 -51.44 -8.62 82.75
C GLY A 943 -51.16 -7.74 81.52
N ASP A 944 -51.79 -6.58 81.43
CA ASP A 944 -51.58 -5.63 80.33
C ASP A 944 -50.47 -4.64 80.69
N LEU A 945 -49.62 -4.30 79.73
CA LEU A 945 -48.51 -3.35 79.85
C LEU A 945 -48.82 -2.08 79.05
N ASP A 946 -48.63 -0.91 79.67
CA ASP A 946 -48.52 0.39 79.02
C ASP A 946 -47.25 1.11 79.52
N LEU A 947 -46.34 1.41 78.60
CA LEU A 947 -45.03 1.98 78.87
C LEU A 947 -44.85 3.22 78.00
N GLN A 948 -44.57 4.37 78.62
CA GLN A 948 -44.27 5.62 77.92
C GLN A 948 -42.83 6.02 78.21
N LEU A 949 -42.09 6.34 77.15
CA LEU A 949 -40.71 6.84 77.20
C LEU A 949 -40.67 8.24 76.60
N GLU A 950 -40.30 9.21 77.41
CA GLU A 950 -40.15 10.61 77.02
C GLU A 950 -38.66 10.98 77.03
N PRO A 951 -38.11 11.55 75.95
CA PRO A 951 -36.69 11.91 75.88
C PRO A 951 -36.38 13.12 76.79
N VAL A 952 -35.27 13.06 77.55
CA VAL A 952 -34.83 14.13 78.49
C VAL A 952 -33.39 14.57 78.19
N ALA A 953 -32.83 15.60 78.84
CA ALA A 953 -31.54 16.15 78.41
C ALA A 953 -30.42 15.08 78.43
N GLY A 954 -29.66 15.02 77.33
CA GLY A 954 -28.60 14.02 77.09
C GLY A 954 -29.07 12.84 76.20
N PRO A 955 -28.20 12.33 75.30
CA PRO A 955 -28.51 11.17 74.47
C PRO A 955 -28.66 9.91 75.33
N GLY A 956 -29.61 9.04 74.97
CA GLY A 956 -29.86 7.78 75.69
C GLY A 956 -30.59 7.91 77.03
N ASN A 957 -31.00 9.12 77.43
CA ASN A 957 -31.74 9.36 78.67
C ASN A 957 -33.24 9.48 78.41
N TYR A 958 -34.04 8.71 79.14
CA TYR A 958 -35.50 8.70 79.03
C TYR A 958 -36.16 8.73 80.40
N ASP A 959 -37.21 9.55 80.51
CA ASP A 959 -38.20 9.40 81.57
C ASP A 959 -39.22 8.35 81.17
N VAL A 960 -39.46 7.43 82.09
CA VAL A 960 -40.32 6.27 81.87
C VAL A 960 -41.52 6.32 82.80
N ILE A 961 -42.71 6.19 82.23
CA ILE A 961 -43.96 5.98 82.96
C ILE A 961 -44.43 4.57 82.60
N LEU A 962 -44.44 3.69 83.59
CA LEU A 962 -44.81 2.29 83.47
C LEU A 962 -46.11 2.03 84.21
N ASN A 963 -47.10 1.45 83.52
CA ASN A 963 -48.34 0.97 84.11
C ASN A 963 -48.56 -0.49 83.70
N ILE A 964 -48.80 -1.36 84.67
CA ILE A 964 -49.17 -2.77 84.44
C ILE A 964 -50.48 -3.05 85.17
N SER A 965 -51.46 -3.64 84.51
CA SER A 965 -52.71 -4.05 85.14
C SER A 965 -52.85 -5.58 85.16
N ASN A 966 -53.60 -6.11 86.14
CA ASN A 966 -54.03 -7.51 86.18
C ASN A 966 -52.88 -8.56 86.12
N THR A 967 -51.73 -8.30 86.75
CA THR A 967 -50.57 -9.22 86.72
C THR A 967 -50.48 -10.09 87.97
N ARG A 968 -49.84 -11.27 87.86
CA ARG A 968 -49.53 -12.14 89.00
C ARG A 968 -48.03 -12.30 89.19
N ILE A 969 -47.55 -12.20 90.43
CA ILE A 969 -46.16 -12.49 90.79
C ILE A 969 -46.08 -13.88 91.43
N LYS A 970 -45.31 -14.79 90.82
CA LYS A 970 -45.15 -16.18 91.25
C LYS A 970 -43.67 -16.54 91.39
N ASP A 971 -43.34 -17.44 92.33
CA ASP A 971 -41.97 -17.97 92.52
C ASP A 971 -40.93 -16.85 92.76
N ALA A 972 -41.25 -15.90 93.64
CA ALA A 972 -40.41 -14.75 93.97
C ALA A 972 -39.78 -14.91 95.36
N PRO A 973 -38.53 -15.42 95.49
CA PRO A 973 -37.89 -15.67 96.79
C PRO A 973 -37.77 -14.41 97.65
N ALA A 974 -37.53 -13.26 97.00
CA ALA A 974 -37.46 -11.98 97.69
C ALA A 974 -38.82 -11.57 98.29
N MET A 975 -39.90 -11.74 97.53
CA MET A 975 -41.26 -11.51 98.04
C MET A 975 -41.64 -12.53 99.12
N ALA A 976 -41.21 -13.79 98.99
CA ALA A 976 -41.38 -14.83 100.00
C ALA A 976 -40.72 -14.45 101.33
N ALA A 977 -39.49 -13.93 101.26
CA ALA A 977 -38.76 -13.43 102.42
C ALA A 977 -39.48 -12.22 103.05
N LEU A 978 -40.03 -11.30 102.25
CA LEU A 978 -40.83 -10.18 102.73
C LEU A 978 -42.08 -10.65 103.49
N LEU A 979 -42.85 -11.58 102.91
CA LEU A 979 -44.08 -12.11 103.51
C LEU A 979 -43.82 -12.93 104.78
N ASN A 980 -42.74 -13.71 104.79
CA ASN A 980 -42.31 -14.49 105.96
C ASN A 980 -41.89 -13.58 107.12
N ALA A 981 -41.13 -12.50 106.84
CA ALA A 981 -40.63 -11.58 107.87
C ALA A 981 -41.75 -10.85 108.64
N ILE A 982 -42.94 -10.72 108.04
CA ILE A 982 -44.12 -10.11 108.67
C ILE A 982 -45.19 -11.15 109.09
N SER A 983 -44.90 -12.45 108.92
CA SER A 983 -45.74 -13.59 109.33
C SER A 983 -47.18 -13.56 108.79
N LEU A 984 -47.36 -13.22 107.50
CA LEU A 984 -48.68 -13.19 106.86
C LEU A 984 -49.16 -14.61 106.48
N VAL A 985 -50.11 -15.15 107.24
CA VAL A 985 -50.68 -16.51 107.05
C VAL A 985 -51.58 -16.54 105.80
N GLY A 986 -51.40 -17.54 104.92
CA GLY A 986 -52.21 -17.78 103.71
C GLY A 986 -51.67 -17.18 102.41
N LEU A 987 -50.95 -16.05 102.47
CA LEU A 987 -50.36 -15.40 101.29
C LEU A 987 -49.07 -16.10 100.80
N LEU A 988 -48.37 -16.79 101.71
CA LEU A 988 -47.23 -17.63 101.34
C LEU A 988 -47.67 -18.84 100.50
N ASP A 989 -48.83 -19.43 100.82
CA ASP A 989 -49.42 -20.55 100.08
C ASP A 989 -49.96 -20.09 98.71
N GLU A 990 -50.57 -18.91 98.65
CA GLU A 990 -51.05 -18.32 97.38
C GLU A 990 -49.89 -18.06 96.41
N MET A 991 -48.76 -17.55 96.90
CA MET A 991 -47.54 -17.33 96.12
C MET A 991 -46.87 -18.62 95.63
N ALA A 992 -46.90 -19.70 96.44
CA ALA A 992 -46.41 -21.03 96.04
C ALA A 992 -47.36 -21.74 95.03
N GLY A 993 -48.66 -21.40 95.07
CA GLY A 993 -49.70 -21.94 94.19
C GLY A 993 -49.99 -21.09 92.94
N GLN A 994 -51.00 -20.21 93.03
CA GLN A 994 -51.55 -19.44 91.89
C GLN A 994 -50.82 -18.11 91.59
N GLY A 995 -49.93 -17.67 92.48
CA GLY A 995 -49.23 -16.37 92.42
C GLY A 995 -50.04 -15.23 93.04
N ILE A 996 -49.35 -14.19 93.53
CA ILE A 996 -49.96 -13.01 94.15
C ILE A 996 -50.51 -12.09 93.05
N PHE A 997 -51.80 -11.79 93.10
CA PHE A 997 -52.46 -10.91 92.12
C PHE A 997 -52.34 -9.43 92.49
N PHE A 998 -51.89 -8.62 91.52
CA PHE A 998 -51.87 -7.16 91.58
C PHE A 998 -52.81 -6.59 90.52
N ALA A 999 -53.75 -5.76 90.95
CA ALA A 999 -54.68 -5.07 90.07
C ALA A 999 -53.98 -3.97 89.26
N SER A 1000 -53.05 -3.24 89.87
CA SER A 1000 -52.21 -2.25 89.19
C SER A 1000 -50.80 -2.20 89.75
N ILE A 1001 -49.80 -2.04 88.87
CA ILE A 1001 -48.42 -1.69 89.20
C ILE A 1001 -48.10 -0.42 88.41
N ASP A 1002 -47.86 0.67 89.11
CA ASP A 1002 -47.52 1.97 88.53
C ASP A 1002 -46.09 2.33 88.93
N SER A 1003 -45.27 2.81 88.00
CA SER A 1003 -43.91 3.23 88.28
C SER A 1003 -43.47 4.41 87.41
N ARG A 1004 -42.78 5.37 88.04
CA ARG A 1004 -42.07 6.46 87.37
C ARG A 1004 -40.58 6.25 87.57
N MET A 1005 -39.86 6.20 86.45
CA MET A 1005 -38.45 5.89 86.44
C MET A 1005 -37.70 6.85 85.52
N ARG A 1006 -36.39 6.95 85.71
CA ARG A 1006 -35.47 7.46 84.71
C ARG A 1006 -34.52 6.35 84.30
N ILE A 1007 -34.41 6.13 82.99
CA ILE A 1007 -33.42 5.24 82.40
C ILE A 1007 -32.32 6.10 81.80
N THR A 1008 -31.08 5.78 82.15
CA THR A 1008 -29.86 6.26 81.47
C THR A 1008 -29.14 5.04 80.87
N PRO A 1009 -28.06 5.23 80.08
CA PRO A 1009 -27.30 4.10 79.54
C PRO A 1009 -26.73 3.13 80.59
N THR A 1010 -26.52 3.57 81.84
CA THR A 1010 -25.84 2.77 82.89
C THR A 1010 -26.66 2.51 84.15
N GLU A 1011 -27.77 3.22 84.37
CA GLU A 1011 -28.61 3.05 85.57
C GLU A 1011 -30.11 3.24 85.29
N VAL A 1012 -30.96 2.56 86.07
CA VAL A 1012 -32.39 2.82 86.17
C VAL A 1012 -32.70 3.38 87.55
N LYS A 1013 -33.12 4.64 87.61
CA LYS A 1013 -33.57 5.33 88.83
C LYS A 1013 -35.08 5.18 88.96
N VAL A 1014 -35.54 4.36 89.90
CA VAL A 1014 -36.96 4.25 90.24
C VAL A 1014 -37.32 5.36 91.21
N LEU A 1015 -38.02 6.38 90.72
CA LEU A 1015 -38.36 7.58 91.48
C LEU A 1015 -39.55 7.33 92.41
N SER A 1016 -40.52 6.57 91.90
CA SER A 1016 -41.67 6.12 92.67
C SER A 1016 -42.32 4.92 91.97
N GLY A 1017 -42.53 3.83 92.69
CA GLY A 1017 -43.24 2.65 92.24
C GLY A 1017 -44.26 2.18 93.27
N SER A 1018 -45.39 1.65 92.82
CA SER A 1018 -46.42 1.06 93.68
C SER A 1018 -47.11 -0.10 92.99
N ALA A 1019 -47.28 -1.23 93.68
CA ALA A 1019 -48.09 -2.36 93.25
C ALA A 1019 -49.26 -2.54 94.23
N VAL A 1020 -50.48 -2.58 93.73
CA VAL A 1020 -51.72 -2.63 94.53
C VAL A 1020 -52.55 -3.84 94.09
N GLY A 1021 -52.86 -4.72 95.04
CA GLY A 1021 -53.74 -5.88 94.84
C GLY A 1021 -54.82 -5.98 95.94
N PRO A 1022 -55.80 -6.89 95.77
CA PRO A 1022 -56.87 -7.07 96.75
C PRO A 1022 -56.38 -7.47 98.15
N SER A 1023 -55.26 -8.20 98.22
CA SER A 1023 -54.74 -8.79 99.45
C SER A 1023 -53.55 -8.01 100.06
N MET A 1024 -52.82 -7.24 99.23
CA MET A 1024 -51.66 -6.45 99.68
C MET A 1024 -51.35 -5.29 98.72
N GLY A 1025 -50.72 -4.25 99.26
CA GLY A 1025 -50.04 -3.21 98.50
C GLY A 1025 -48.57 -3.13 98.88
N LEU A 1026 -47.72 -2.71 97.95
CA LEU A 1026 -46.33 -2.36 98.23
C LEU A 1026 -45.90 -1.14 97.44
N SER A 1027 -45.01 -0.34 98.00
CA SER A 1027 -44.30 0.74 97.30
C SER A 1027 -42.83 0.41 97.15
N PHE A 1028 -42.19 0.96 96.12
CA PHE A 1028 -40.75 0.82 95.93
C PHE A 1028 -40.12 2.04 95.26
N ASP A 1029 -38.90 2.40 95.65
CA ASP A 1029 -38.03 3.37 94.97
C ASP A 1029 -36.57 3.03 95.26
N GLY A 1030 -35.67 3.55 94.44
CA GLY A 1030 -34.24 3.25 94.53
C GLY A 1030 -33.56 3.19 93.17
N THR A 1031 -32.38 2.59 93.12
CA THR A 1031 -31.54 2.57 91.92
C THR A 1031 -31.14 1.16 91.53
N ILE A 1032 -31.08 0.91 90.22
CA ILE A 1032 -30.61 -0.32 89.63
C ILE A 1032 -29.43 0.06 88.73
N ASP A 1033 -28.23 -0.37 89.08
CA ASP A 1033 -27.06 -0.23 88.22
C ASP A 1033 -27.09 -1.39 87.20
N THR A 1034 -27.31 -1.05 85.93
CA THR A 1034 -27.49 -2.05 84.88
C THR A 1034 -26.16 -2.65 84.40
N VAL A 1035 -25.04 -1.97 84.66
CA VAL A 1035 -23.69 -2.43 84.30
C VAL A 1035 -23.13 -3.36 85.38
N ALA A 1036 -23.21 -2.95 86.65
CA ALA A 1036 -22.78 -3.77 87.78
C ALA A 1036 -23.77 -4.89 88.13
N GLY A 1037 -25.02 -4.80 87.66
CA GLY A 1037 -26.08 -5.78 87.92
C GLY A 1037 -26.53 -5.81 89.39
N VAL A 1038 -26.45 -4.67 90.08
CA VAL A 1038 -26.77 -4.53 91.51
C VAL A 1038 -27.99 -3.63 91.67
N LEU A 1039 -28.91 -4.02 92.56
CA LEU A 1039 -30.04 -3.20 92.97
C LEU A 1039 -29.87 -2.69 94.41
N ASP A 1040 -30.36 -1.47 94.65
CA ASP A 1040 -30.64 -0.91 95.98
C ASP A 1040 -32.05 -0.33 95.92
N LEU A 1041 -33.03 -1.18 96.21
CA LEU A 1041 -34.44 -0.83 96.25
C LEU A 1041 -34.92 -0.81 97.69
N ARG A 1042 -35.84 0.09 97.98
CA ARG A 1042 -36.44 0.28 99.30
C ARG A 1042 -37.93 0.42 99.10
N GLY A 1043 -38.72 0.17 100.13
CA GLY A 1043 -40.15 0.18 99.97
C GLY A 1043 -40.90 0.02 101.29
N ALA A 1044 -42.22 0.03 101.21
CA ALA A 1044 -43.09 -0.37 102.31
C ALA A 1044 -44.13 -1.38 101.82
N ILE A 1045 -44.36 -2.45 102.58
CA ILE A 1045 -45.40 -3.45 102.30
C ILE A 1045 -46.57 -3.28 103.28
N SER A 1046 -47.79 -3.25 102.76
CA SER A 1046 -49.02 -3.05 103.53
C SER A 1046 -50.01 -4.20 103.24
N PRO A 1047 -50.40 -5.01 104.25
CA PRO A 1047 -51.53 -5.92 104.12
C PRO A 1047 -52.82 -5.10 104.02
N ILE A 1048 -53.66 -5.32 103.00
CA ILE A 1048 -54.90 -4.54 102.84
C ILE A 1048 -56.13 -5.46 102.96
N TYR A 1049 -57.04 -5.12 103.88
CA TYR A 1049 -58.47 -5.47 103.82
C TYR A 1049 -59.26 -4.16 104.01
N LEU A 1050 -60.18 -3.88 103.08
CA LEU A 1050 -60.77 -2.57 102.80
C LEU A 1050 -61.59 -1.94 103.95
N VAL A 1051 -61.33 -0.66 104.28
CA VAL A 1051 -62.35 0.31 104.75
C VAL A 1051 -62.05 1.66 104.08
N ASN A 1052 -63.01 2.18 103.30
CA ASN A 1052 -62.93 3.51 102.70
C ASN A 1052 -63.51 4.59 103.63
N ALA A 1053 -62.99 5.82 103.46
CA ALA A 1053 -63.38 7.12 104.00
C ALA A 1053 -62.57 7.61 105.23
N ILE A 1054 -61.83 8.72 105.02
CA ILE A 1054 -60.95 9.49 105.94
C ILE A 1054 -59.51 8.95 106.02
N GLY A 1055 -58.66 9.27 105.02
CA GLY A 1055 -57.20 9.03 105.15
C GLY A 1055 -56.34 9.19 103.89
N SER A 1056 -56.91 9.20 102.68
CA SER A 1056 -56.15 9.23 101.42
C SER A 1056 -55.38 10.54 101.15
N VAL A 1057 -55.56 11.58 101.96
CA VAL A 1057 -54.78 12.84 101.86
C VAL A 1057 -53.39 12.70 102.49
N PHE A 1058 -53.16 11.69 103.33
CA PHE A 1058 -51.90 11.55 104.06
C PHE A 1058 -50.98 10.44 103.55
N THR A 1059 -51.46 9.41 102.83
CA THR A 1059 -50.64 8.23 102.44
C THR A 1059 -50.24 8.19 100.95
N ARG A 1060 -49.08 7.61 100.62
CA ARG A 1060 -48.69 7.30 99.23
C ARG A 1060 -49.47 6.10 98.71
N LYS A 1061 -49.74 6.06 97.39
CA LYS A 1061 -50.42 4.94 96.72
C LYS A 1061 -49.65 3.64 97.00
N GLY A 1062 -50.33 2.61 97.51
CA GLY A 1062 -49.75 1.30 97.86
C GLY A 1062 -49.18 1.14 99.29
N GLU A 1063 -49.07 2.20 100.10
CA GLU A 1063 -48.38 2.11 101.41
C GLU A 1063 -49.27 1.94 102.65
N GLY A 1064 -50.60 2.04 102.51
CA GLY A 1064 -51.58 1.91 103.61
C GLY A 1064 -51.33 2.79 104.85
N VAL A 1065 -52.21 2.72 105.86
CA VAL A 1065 -51.98 3.37 107.18
C VAL A 1065 -51.02 2.54 108.04
N ILE A 1066 -51.03 1.22 107.85
CA ILE A 1066 -50.13 0.24 108.48
C ILE A 1066 -49.29 -0.38 107.37
N GLY A 1067 -47.96 -0.33 107.50
CA GLY A 1067 -47.06 -0.96 106.52
C GLY A 1067 -45.62 -1.00 106.99
N PHE A 1068 -44.89 -2.02 106.54
CA PHE A 1068 -43.55 -2.38 107.00
C PHE A 1068 -42.50 -1.96 105.97
N ASN A 1069 -41.55 -1.12 106.37
CA ASN A 1069 -40.42 -0.72 105.54
C ASN A 1069 -39.50 -1.92 105.27
N TYR A 1070 -39.07 -2.05 104.02
CA TYR A 1070 -38.11 -3.06 103.58
C TYR A 1070 -37.01 -2.45 102.71
N THR A 1071 -35.90 -3.17 102.62
CA THR A 1071 -34.83 -2.94 101.65
C THR A 1071 -34.52 -4.23 100.91
N LEU A 1072 -34.25 -4.11 99.62
CA LEU A 1072 -33.63 -5.12 98.78
C LEU A 1072 -32.29 -4.57 98.30
N THR A 1073 -31.20 -5.25 98.63
CA THR A 1073 -29.86 -4.87 98.19
C THR A 1073 -29.08 -6.06 97.64
N GLY A 1074 -28.19 -5.82 96.68
CA GLY A 1074 -27.29 -6.85 96.14
C GLY A 1074 -27.60 -7.24 94.69
N PRO A 1075 -27.07 -8.38 94.20
CA PRO A 1075 -27.19 -8.79 92.80
C PRO A 1075 -28.65 -8.95 92.36
N LEU A 1076 -28.99 -8.49 91.14
CA LEU A 1076 -30.35 -8.45 90.61
C LEU A 1076 -31.09 -9.81 90.67
N ARG A 1077 -30.34 -10.91 90.51
CA ARG A 1077 -30.89 -12.28 90.46
C ARG A 1077 -31.18 -12.87 91.84
N GLN A 1078 -30.51 -12.41 92.90
CA GLN A 1078 -30.64 -12.91 94.28
C GLN A 1078 -30.47 -11.77 95.28
N PRO A 1079 -31.42 -10.83 95.35
CA PRO A 1079 -31.31 -9.71 96.25
C PRO A 1079 -31.48 -10.15 97.71
N LYS A 1080 -30.71 -9.54 98.61
CA LYS A 1080 -30.85 -9.71 100.05
C LYS A 1080 -32.01 -8.84 100.53
N VAL A 1081 -32.98 -9.46 101.18
CA VAL A 1081 -34.17 -8.78 101.73
C VAL A 1081 -33.98 -8.51 103.22
N SER A 1082 -34.26 -7.28 103.64
CA SER A 1082 -34.36 -6.90 105.05
C SER A 1082 -35.67 -6.16 105.30
N VAL A 1083 -36.38 -6.52 106.37
CA VAL A 1083 -37.63 -5.88 106.76
C VAL A 1083 -37.48 -5.31 108.16
N ASN A 1084 -38.01 -4.10 108.39
CA ASN A 1084 -38.08 -3.50 109.70
C ASN A 1084 -39.50 -3.68 110.29
N PRO A 1085 -39.76 -4.73 111.10
CA PRO A 1085 -41.10 -4.98 111.64
C PRO A 1085 -41.63 -3.86 112.54
N LEU A 1086 -40.74 -3.11 113.22
CA LEU A 1086 -41.13 -1.99 114.10
C LEU A 1086 -41.75 -0.82 113.33
N SER A 1087 -41.48 -0.70 112.03
CA SER A 1087 -42.02 0.37 111.19
C SER A 1087 -43.53 0.26 110.95
N GLY A 1088 -44.14 -0.91 111.14
CA GLY A 1088 -45.58 -1.11 111.05
C GLY A 1088 -46.38 -0.46 112.19
N LEU A 1089 -45.71 -0.12 113.31
CA LEU A 1089 -46.31 0.56 114.47
C LEU A 1089 -46.07 2.07 114.46
N ALA A 1090 -45.22 2.58 113.57
CA ALA A 1090 -44.84 3.98 113.51
C ALA A 1090 -45.88 4.79 112.71
N PRO A 1091 -46.32 5.97 113.19
CA PRO A 1091 -47.08 6.92 112.38
C PRO A 1091 -46.32 7.28 111.10
N LEU A 1092 -47.06 7.57 110.02
CA LEU A 1092 -46.51 7.72 108.67
C LEU A 1092 -45.29 8.67 108.55
N PHE A 1093 -45.29 9.79 109.27
CA PHE A 1093 -44.19 10.76 109.22
C PHE A 1093 -42.89 10.20 109.83
N LEU A 1094 -42.97 9.44 110.94
CA LEU A 1094 -41.84 8.74 111.54
C LEU A 1094 -41.36 7.60 110.64
N ARG A 1095 -42.29 6.88 110.01
CA ARG A 1095 -41.96 5.80 109.07
C ARG A 1095 -41.15 6.30 107.87
N ASN A 1096 -41.48 7.49 107.36
CA ASN A 1096 -40.76 8.13 106.25
C ASN A 1096 -39.38 8.67 106.69
N LEU A 1097 -39.22 9.13 107.93
CA LEU A 1097 -37.93 9.60 108.47
C LEU A 1097 -36.92 8.46 108.66
N LEU A 1098 -37.41 7.25 108.97
CA LEU A 1098 -36.60 6.03 109.12
C LEU A 1098 -36.14 5.42 107.77
N ARG A 1099 -36.51 6.05 106.65
CA ARG A 1099 -36.18 5.61 105.29
C ARG A 1099 -35.30 6.66 104.62
N ALA A 1100 -34.27 6.20 103.92
CA ALA A 1100 -33.45 7.09 103.09
C ALA A 1100 -34.25 7.64 101.89
N PRO A 1101 -33.98 8.87 101.44
CA PRO A 1101 -34.79 9.55 100.42
C PRO A 1101 -34.77 8.82 99.07
N ALA A 1102 -35.87 8.92 98.33
CA ALA A 1102 -35.96 8.43 96.96
C ALA A 1102 -34.98 9.20 96.05
N PRO A 1103 -34.43 8.57 95.00
CA PRO A 1103 -33.60 9.26 94.02
C PRO A 1103 -34.39 10.40 93.34
N THR A 1104 -33.71 11.51 93.05
CA THR A 1104 -34.31 12.68 92.39
C THR A 1104 -33.70 12.90 91.00
N VAL A 1105 -34.48 13.56 90.13
CA VAL A 1105 -34.08 13.99 88.79
C VAL A 1105 -34.42 15.46 88.60
N SER A 1106 -33.61 16.18 87.82
CA SER A 1106 -33.61 17.64 87.72
C SER A 1106 -34.35 18.22 86.51
N ASP A 1107 -34.66 17.40 85.50
CA ASP A 1107 -35.28 17.78 84.21
C ASP A 1107 -36.32 16.73 83.78
N GLY A 1108 -37.06 16.97 82.70
CA GLY A 1108 -38.04 16.01 82.15
C GLY A 1108 -39.39 15.94 82.88
N PRO A 1109 -40.36 15.16 82.35
CA PRO A 1109 -41.71 15.03 82.94
C PRO A 1109 -41.74 14.42 84.35
N ASN A 1110 -40.65 13.77 84.78
CA ASN A 1110 -40.52 13.26 86.14
C ASN A 1110 -39.74 14.19 87.10
N ALA A 1111 -39.34 15.40 86.68
CA ALA A 1111 -38.65 16.37 87.54
C ALA A 1111 -39.45 16.70 88.80
N GLN A 1112 -38.77 16.77 89.95
CA GLN A 1112 -39.39 17.29 91.17
C GLN A 1112 -39.29 18.83 91.20
N PRO A 1113 -40.37 19.56 91.55
CA PRO A 1113 -40.28 20.99 91.72
C PRO A 1113 -39.33 21.31 92.89
N ILE A 1114 -38.22 21.98 92.57
CA ILE A 1114 -37.31 22.51 93.59
C ILE A 1114 -38.11 23.54 94.40
N LYS A 1115 -38.38 23.26 95.68
CA LYS A 1115 -38.88 24.28 96.60
C LYS A 1115 -37.80 25.38 96.64
N PRO A 1116 -38.10 26.65 96.32
CA PRO A 1116 -37.10 27.71 96.47
C PRO A 1116 -36.67 27.78 97.93
N ASP A 1117 -35.37 27.84 98.18
CA ASP A 1117 -34.80 28.08 99.51
C ASP A 1117 -35.49 29.31 100.13
N GLU A 1118 -36.12 29.13 101.29
CA GLU A 1118 -36.58 30.27 102.08
C GLU A 1118 -35.37 31.18 102.38
N PRO A 1119 -35.46 32.50 102.14
CA PRO A 1119 -34.33 33.39 102.34
C PRO A 1119 -33.90 33.36 103.81
N LYS A 1120 -32.63 33.01 104.05
CA LYS A 1120 -31.96 33.19 105.34
C LYS A 1120 -32.15 34.65 105.79
N ARG A 1121 -32.92 34.86 106.86
CA ARG A 1121 -32.96 36.15 107.56
C ARG A 1121 -31.55 36.47 108.08
N THR A 1122 -30.88 37.42 107.45
CA THR A 1122 -29.70 38.08 107.99
C THR A 1122 -30.13 39.11 109.04
N PHE A 1123 -29.76 38.89 110.29
CA PHE A 1123 -29.74 39.91 111.33
C PHE A 1123 -28.29 40.18 111.73
N GLY A 1124 -27.83 41.38 111.39
CA GLY A 1124 -26.87 42.15 112.19
C GLY A 1124 -25.38 41.81 112.10
N SER A 1125 -24.65 42.58 111.31
CA SER A 1125 -23.53 43.39 111.83
C SER A 1125 -23.16 44.48 110.81
N SER A 1126 -22.99 45.70 111.32
CA SER A 1126 -22.81 46.98 110.65
C SER A 1126 -21.59 47.10 109.75
N ALA A 1127 -21.70 47.98 108.76
CA ALA A 1127 -20.59 48.55 108.02
C ALA A 1127 -19.82 49.57 108.89
N GLU A 1128 -18.50 49.42 108.96
CA GLU A 1128 -17.54 50.54 109.01
C GLU A 1128 -16.42 50.24 108.00
N GLU A 1129 -16.42 51.08 106.95
CA GLU A 1129 -15.35 51.46 106.01
C GLU A 1129 -14.10 50.57 105.80
N ARG A 1130 -14.08 49.79 104.71
CA ARG A 1130 -13.24 49.93 103.49
C ARG A 1130 -13.21 48.66 102.66
#